data_AF-A0A0W8GA30-F1
#
_entry.id   AF-A0A0W8GA30-F1
#
_cell.length_a   1.000
_cell.length_b   1.000
_cell.length_c   1.000
_cell.angle_alpha   90.00
_cell.angle_beta   90.00
_cell.angle_gamma   90.00
#
_symmetry.space_group_name_H-M   'P 1'
#
loop_
_entity.id
_entity.type
_entity.pdbx_description
1 polymer ?
#
loop_
_entity_poly.entity_id
_entity_poly.type
_entity_poly.pdbx_seq_one_letter_code
_entity_poly.pdbx_strand_id
1 'polypeptide(L)'
;MFANLRVAVKLGIGFGLLLLFTAVVASVGWFSLGAIADRAGKMEGVNTIVTETLQARMDVLYFMDSKDASRVEQFKKRVEAILTQAAALRASFKNAANREKMDAIVTAIKSYDEGFAKYIEAERARDATVKEMVAAATGLQQSAETLASRSAGDAMGTGPATGKIASITQNFLLSRIEVLYYLWRGDKARTENAKASLDAVMGTGRDLAQASVSSEEKALLADIVAKAEAYKSRIDDVVKAGDAQAALVRDMAVMAGNVSSQAEGALTAQKESMAADSRQATITSLSVSAVAVLVGILFAFFITRAIKNGVNRAYRVAEAVAAGNTEEDVTATSNDEIGQLLGAMGRMIEAERQAAKIASNLADGDLTVEVVPRSDKDEMFRSFREMVEKLREVVSEVQAGAENVASGSEQMSASSESLSQGSTEQAAAVEESSAAMEEMASSISQNADNAKQTEAIAVKAAHDAEESGVAVNQAVAAMKVIAGKISIIEEIARQTDLLALNAAVEAARAGEHGKGFAVVASEVRKLAERSQGAASEITELSRSSTDIAARAGELLSKLVPDIQKTADLIQEINAASQEQSSGAGQVNKALQQLDQVIQQNAAASEELASTAEELSAQAEQLQSTIAFFDIGRLEVHRPAALPQANAPVRGPAKAAKPARPAKTAKPGGLKLRMSDAPSAKGGGDDEFESF
;
A
#
# COMPACT_ATOMS: atom_id res chain seq x y z
N MET A 1 -59.64 58.17 45.15
CA MET A 1 -58.52 57.70 46.01
C MET A 1 -57.13 57.82 45.37
N PHE A 2 -57.00 57.98 44.04
CA PHE A 2 -55.69 58.09 43.36
C PHE A 2 -55.33 59.50 42.87
N ALA A 3 -55.90 60.58 43.41
CA ALA A 3 -55.63 61.93 42.89
C ALA A 3 -54.26 62.49 43.35
N ASN A 4 -53.88 62.27 44.62
CA ASN A 4 -52.70 62.92 45.23
C ASN A 4 -51.47 62.00 45.44
N LEU A 5 -51.45 60.80 44.84
CA LEU A 5 -50.25 59.96 44.86
C LEU A 5 -49.17 60.55 43.91
N ARG A 6 -47.89 60.45 44.29
CA ARG A 6 -46.77 60.73 43.37
C ARG A 6 -46.90 59.85 42.12
N VAL A 7 -46.54 60.38 40.95
CA VAL A 7 -46.58 59.64 39.66
C VAL A 7 -45.90 58.26 39.79
N ALA A 8 -44.79 58.19 40.55
CA ALA A 8 -44.06 56.95 40.85
C ALA A 8 -44.87 55.85 41.57
N VAL A 9 -45.80 56.19 42.47
CA VAL A 9 -46.60 55.20 43.20
C VAL A 9 -47.80 54.72 42.36
N LYS A 10 -48.29 55.57 41.45
CA LYS A 10 -49.34 55.22 40.49
C LYS A 10 -48.80 54.34 39.36
N LEU A 11 -47.57 54.60 38.89
CA LEU A 11 -46.86 53.74 37.95
C LEU A 11 -46.40 52.43 38.61
N GLY A 12 -45.95 52.43 39.87
CA GLY A 12 -45.46 51.22 40.55
C GLY A 12 -46.48 50.07 40.63
N ILE A 13 -47.77 50.37 40.77
CA ILE A 13 -48.84 49.34 40.82
C ILE A 13 -49.17 48.81 39.42
N GLY A 14 -49.12 49.66 38.38
CA GLY A 14 -49.33 49.25 36.99
C GLY A 14 -48.12 48.49 36.39
N PHE A 15 -46.91 48.93 36.74
CA PHE A 15 -45.65 48.30 36.33
C PHE A 15 -45.44 46.96 37.06
N GLY A 16 -45.89 46.84 38.32
CA GLY A 16 -45.88 45.57 39.06
C GLY A 16 -46.78 44.49 38.44
N LEU A 17 -47.96 44.88 37.93
CA LEU A 17 -48.87 43.97 37.20
C LEU A 17 -48.32 43.62 35.80
N LEU A 18 -47.69 44.57 35.11
CA LEU A 18 -47.07 44.33 33.81
C LEU A 18 -45.84 43.40 33.93
N LEU A 19 -44.99 43.60 34.94
CA LEU A 19 -43.88 42.69 35.25
C LEU A 19 -44.36 41.29 35.65
N LEU A 20 -45.48 41.16 36.36
CA LEU A 20 -46.10 39.87 36.66
C LEU A 20 -46.55 39.14 35.39
N PHE A 21 -47.21 39.83 34.45
CA PHE A 21 -47.62 39.24 33.17
C PHE A 21 -46.44 38.92 32.25
N THR A 22 -45.41 39.76 32.22
CA THR A 22 -44.17 39.48 31.49
C THR A 22 -43.43 38.28 32.08
N ALA A 23 -43.41 38.12 33.42
CA ALA A 23 -42.85 36.95 34.08
C ALA A 23 -43.62 35.65 33.77
N VAL A 24 -44.95 35.73 33.60
CA VAL A 24 -45.80 34.59 33.19
C VAL A 24 -45.54 34.22 31.73
N VAL A 25 -45.45 35.19 30.81
CA VAL A 25 -45.13 34.93 29.39
C VAL A 25 -43.70 34.40 29.22
N ALA A 26 -42.73 34.97 29.95
CA ALA A 26 -41.35 34.50 29.98
C ALA A 26 -41.24 33.08 30.56
N SER A 27 -42.00 32.75 31.62
CA SER A 27 -42.08 31.38 32.15
C SER A 27 -42.64 30.41 31.12
N VAL A 28 -43.75 30.75 30.45
CA VAL A 28 -44.35 29.89 29.41
C VAL A 28 -43.38 29.69 28.24
N GLY A 29 -42.67 30.75 27.83
CA GLY A 29 -41.60 30.67 26.83
C GLY A 29 -40.46 29.75 27.27
N TRP A 30 -39.93 29.94 28.49
CA TRP A 30 -38.84 29.15 29.06
C TRP A 30 -39.18 27.65 29.16
N PHE A 31 -40.38 27.31 29.66
CA PHE A 31 -40.82 25.91 29.74
C PHE A 31 -41.03 25.30 28.35
N SER A 32 -41.52 26.06 27.36
CA SER A 32 -41.69 25.57 25.98
C SER A 32 -40.36 25.34 25.26
N LEU A 33 -39.39 26.24 25.42
CA LEU A 33 -38.02 26.09 24.90
C LEU A 33 -37.30 24.91 25.57
N GLY A 34 -37.50 24.70 26.88
CA GLY A 34 -36.98 23.54 27.59
C GLY A 34 -37.52 22.21 27.05
N ALA A 35 -38.80 22.14 26.70
CA ALA A 35 -39.38 20.95 26.08
C ALA A 35 -38.84 20.67 24.67
N ILE A 36 -38.60 21.72 23.87
CA ILE A 36 -38.00 21.60 22.54
C ILE A 36 -36.53 21.18 22.64
N ALA A 37 -35.76 21.75 23.57
CA ALA A 37 -34.37 21.40 23.82
C ALA A 37 -34.21 19.94 24.28
N ASP A 38 -35.08 19.46 25.18
CA ASP A 38 -35.11 18.05 25.61
C ASP A 38 -35.38 17.09 24.44
N ARG A 39 -36.27 17.48 23.50
CA ARG A 39 -36.53 16.67 22.30
C ARG A 39 -35.39 16.72 21.29
N ALA A 40 -34.72 17.85 21.15
CA ALA A 40 -33.53 17.99 20.31
C ALA A 40 -32.39 17.09 20.80
N GLY A 41 -32.10 17.07 22.11
CA GLY A 41 -31.10 16.16 22.68
C GLY A 41 -31.44 14.68 22.51
N LYS A 42 -32.73 14.32 22.54
CA LYS A 42 -33.17 12.95 22.22
C LYS A 42 -32.97 12.60 20.74
N MET A 43 -33.20 13.53 19.81
CA MET A 43 -32.92 13.31 18.39
C MET A 43 -31.42 13.16 18.13
N GLU A 44 -30.58 13.98 18.77
CA GLU A 44 -29.13 13.86 18.71
C GLU A 44 -28.69 12.48 19.17
N GLY A 45 -29.20 12.00 20.31
CA GLY A 45 -28.88 10.66 20.79
C GLY A 45 -29.31 9.53 19.85
N VAL A 46 -30.48 9.63 19.20
CA VAL A 46 -30.91 8.65 18.18
C VAL A 46 -30.01 8.73 16.94
N ASN A 47 -29.57 9.93 16.55
CA ASN A 47 -28.64 10.11 15.45
C ASN A 47 -27.25 9.50 15.76
N THR A 48 -26.78 9.63 17.00
CA THR A 48 -25.56 8.96 17.46
C THR A 48 -25.67 7.45 17.33
N ILE A 49 -26.81 6.84 17.70
CA ILE A 49 -27.04 5.40 17.50
C ILE A 49 -26.90 5.01 16.02
N VAL A 50 -27.47 5.80 15.10
CA VAL A 50 -27.36 5.54 13.66
C VAL A 50 -25.89 5.62 13.20
N THR A 51 -25.19 6.68 13.59
CA THR A 51 -23.78 6.89 13.23
C THR A 51 -22.87 5.78 13.77
N GLU A 52 -23.01 5.43 15.05
CA GLU A 52 -22.24 4.36 15.67
C GLU A 52 -22.57 2.99 15.03
N THR A 53 -23.83 2.77 14.61
CA THR A 53 -24.22 1.56 13.87
C THR A 53 -23.55 1.50 12.50
N LEU A 54 -23.48 2.62 11.77
CA LEU A 54 -22.77 2.69 10.50
C LEU A 54 -21.27 2.44 10.67
N GLN A 55 -20.66 2.98 11.73
CA GLN A 55 -19.26 2.74 12.06
C GLN A 55 -19.03 1.26 12.44
N ALA A 56 -19.91 0.65 13.23
CA ALA A 56 -19.85 -0.78 13.53
C ALA A 56 -19.95 -1.65 12.27
N ARG A 57 -20.81 -1.28 11.30
CA ARG A 57 -20.85 -1.95 9.98
C ARG A 57 -19.55 -1.79 9.21
N MET A 58 -18.93 -0.62 9.30
CA MET A 58 -17.65 -0.38 8.65
C MET A 58 -16.53 -1.20 9.26
N ASP A 59 -16.48 -1.32 10.59
CA ASP A 59 -15.50 -2.18 11.26
C ASP A 59 -15.64 -3.66 10.87
N VAL A 60 -16.89 -4.14 10.73
CA VAL A 60 -17.15 -5.48 10.18
C VAL A 60 -16.60 -5.60 8.76
N LEU A 61 -16.96 -4.68 7.85
CA LEU A 61 -16.50 -4.72 6.46
C LEU A 61 -14.97 -4.64 6.34
N TYR A 62 -14.32 -3.77 7.12
CA TYR A 62 -12.87 -3.70 7.18
C TYR A 62 -12.25 -4.99 7.71
N PHE A 63 -12.81 -5.60 8.76
CA PHE A 63 -12.36 -6.92 9.22
C PHE A 63 -12.52 -7.99 8.13
N MET A 64 -13.62 -7.97 7.36
CA MET A 64 -13.84 -8.92 6.27
C MET A 64 -12.75 -8.85 5.21
N ASP A 65 -12.23 -7.65 4.94
CA ASP A 65 -11.16 -7.41 3.96
C ASP A 65 -9.76 -7.66 4.54
N SER A 66 -9.43 -7.01 5.67
CA SER A 66 -8.07 -6.98 6.23
C SER A 66 -7.74 -8.09 7.23
N LYS A 67 -8.75 -8.75 7.79
CA LYS A 67 -8.62 -9.72 8.91
C LYS A 67 -7.99 -9.15 10.19
N ASP A 68 -7.94 -7.83 10.32
CA ASP A 68 -7.31 -7.16 11.47
C ASP A 68 -8.16 -7.30 12.74
N ALA A 69 -7.61 -7.96 13.76
CA ALA A 69 -8.26 -8.17 15.06
C ALA A 69 -8.61 -6.85 15.77
N SER A 70 -7.90 -5.75 15.50
CA SER A 70 -8.19 -4.44 16.09
C SER A 70 -9.60 -3.94 15.72
N ARG A 71 -10.11 -4.33 14.55
CA ARG A 71 -11.46 -4.00 14.08
C ARG A 71 -12.54 -4.69 14.89
N VAL A 72 -12.28 -5.89 15.38
CA VAL A 72 -13.20 -6.61 16.28
C VAL A 72 -13.32 -5.87 17.62
N GLU A 73 -12.21 -5.35 18.15
CA GLU A 73 -12.26 -4.54 19.38
C GLU A 73 -12.99 -3.20 19.18
N GLN A 74 -12.74 -2.52 18.07
CA GLN A 74 -13.44 -1.28 17.73
C GLN A 74 -14.94 -1.54 17.60
N PHE A 75 -15.32 -2.59 16.86
CA PHE A 75 -16.71 -3.04 16.74
C PHE A 75 -17.38 -3.26 18.10
N LYS A 76 -16.72 -3.96 19.03
CA LYS A 76 -17.29 -4.19 20.37
C LYS A 76 -17.51 -2.90 21.15
N LYS A 77 -16.57 -1.95 21.08
CA LYS A 77 -16.73 -0.62 21.69
C LYS A 77 -17.92 0.13 21.08
N ARG A 78 -18.10 0.07 19.75
CA ARG A 78 -19.27 0.65 19.06
C ARG A 78 -20.58 0.02 19.54
N VAL A 79 -20.65 -1.31 19.61
CA VAL A 79 -21.84 -2.03 20.10
C VAL A 79 -22.17 -1.63 21.55
N GLU A 80 -21.17 -1.57 22.43
CA GLU A 80 -21.35 -1.14 23.82
C GLU A 80 -21.85 0.31 23.91
N ALA A 81 -21.29 1.22 23.11
CA ALA A 81 -21.73 2.61 23.03
C ALA A 81 -23.19 2.71 22.56
N ILE A 82 -23.57 1.96 21.51
CA ILE A 82 -24.94 1.90 21.00
C ILE A 82 -25.90 1.40 22.08
N LEU A 83 -25.57 0.30 22.75
CA LEU A 83 -26.41 -0.29 23.80
C LEU A 83 -26.59 0.66 24.98
N THR A 84 -25.51 1.32 25.40
CA THR A 84 -25.53 2.30 26.49
C THR A 84 -26.40 3.50 26.13
N GLN A 85 -26.22 4.04 24.92
CA GLN A 85 -27.00 5.18 24.43
C GLN A 85 -28.47 4.83 24.25
N ALA A 86 -28.78 3.64 23.71
CA ALA A 86 -30.15 3.16 23.55
C ALA A 86 -30.85 2.99 24.90
N ALA A 87 -30.16 2.44 25.92
CA ALA A 87 -30.70 2.31 27.27
C ALA A 87 -30.98 3.68 27.93
N ALA A 88 -30.05 4.64 27.79
CA ALA A 88 -30.22 6.00 28.30
C ALA A 88 -31.40 6.71 27.63
N LEU A 89 -31.49 6.65 26.30
CA LEU A 89 -32.61 7.22 25.54
C LEU A 89 -33.93 6.56 25.92
N ARG A 90 -33.96 5.24 26.03
CA ARG A 90 -35.13 4.50 26.48
C ARG A 90 -35.64 4.98 27.83
N ALA A 91 -34.76 5.24 28.80
CA ALA A 91 -35.13 5.77 30.11
C ALA A 91 -35.69 7.20 30.03
N SER A 92 -35.18 8.00 29.09
CA SER A 92 -35.63 9.38 28.87
C SER A 92 -36.99 9.50 28.16
N PHE A 93 -37.43 8.45 27.43
CA PHE A 93 -38.67 8.46 26.68
C PHE A 93 -39.88 8.20 27.58
N LYS A 94 -40.86 9.13 27.57
CA LYS A 94 -42.15 8.95 28.24
C LYS A 94 -43.14 8.11 27.40
N ASN A 95 -43.04 8.21 26.07
CA ASN A 95 -43.92 7.49 25.13
C ASN A 95 -43.54 6.00 25.08
N ALA A 96 -44.54 5.11 25.26
CA ALA A 96 -44.36 3.67 25.17
C ALA A 96 -43.83 3.21 23.81
N ALA A 97 -44.30 3.80 22.70
CA ALA A 97 -43.87 3.43 21.35
C ALA A 97 -42.38 3.73 21.11
N ASN A 98 -41.85 4.84 21.63
CA ASN A 98 -40.43 5.16 21.50
C ASN A 98 -39.55 4.26 22.37
N ARG A 99 -40.05 3.82 23.53
CA ARG A 99 -39.34 2.84 24.36
C ARG A 99 -39.27 1.48 23.68
N GLU A 100 -40.36 1.05 23.07
CA GLU A 100 -40.42 -0.20 22.29
C GLU A 100 -39.45 -0.15 21.08
N LYS A 101 -39.33 1.00 20.42
CA LYS A 101 -38.31 1.21 19.37
C LYS A 101 -36.88 1.07 19.87
N MET A 102 -36.58 1.62 21.06
CA MET A 102 -35.25 1.44 21.66
C MET A 102 -35.00 -0.03 22.06
N ASP A 103 -36.02 -0.74 22.56
CA ASP A 103 -35.91 -2.18 22.83
C ASP A 103 -35.64 -2.98 21.55
N ALA A 104 -36.31 -2.64 20.44
CA ALA A 104 -36.09 -3.25 19.15
C ALA A 104 -34.67 -2.99 18.62
N ILE A 105 -34.15 -1.77 18.79
CA ILE A 105 -32.75 -1.43 18.46
C ILE A 105 -31.77 -2.25 19.30
N VAL A 106 -31.99 -2.36 20.61
CA VAL A 106 -31.15 -3.15 21.51
C VAL A 106 -31.15 -4.62 21.12
N THR A 107 -32.30 -5.20 20.78
CA THR A 107 -32.38 -6.59 20.29
C THR A 107 -31.63 -6.74 18.96
N ALA A 108 -31.86 -5.83 18.01
CA ALA A 108 -31.23 -5.91 16.70
C ALA A 108 -29.69 -5.77 16.77
N ILE A 109 -29.16 -4.87 17.60
CA ILE A 109 -27.70 -4.71 17.75
C ILE A 109 -27.06 -5.90 18.48
N LYS A 110 -27.76 -6.55 19.43
CA LYS A 110 -27.29 -7.80 20.05
C LYS A 110 -27.25 -8.94 19.04
N SER A 111 -28.29 -9.10 18.23
CA SER A 111 -28.29 -10.08 17.16
C SER A 111 -27.19 -9.80 16.12
N TYR A 112 -26.89 -8.52 15.86
CA TYR A 112 -25.80 -8.12 14.99
C TYR A 112 -24.41 -8.49 15.55
N ASP A 113 -24.17 -8.27 16.86
CA ASP A 113 -22.96 -8.72 17.58
C ASP A 113 -22.81 -10.26 17.55
N GLU A 114 -23.89 -10.99 17.84
CA GLU A 114 -23.90 -12.46 17.74
C GLU A 114 -23.64 -12.94 16.30
N GLY A 115 -24.23 -12.25 15.31
CA GLY A 115 -24.01 -12.53 13.89
C GLY A 115 -22.55 -12.36 13.50
N PHE A 116 -21.90 -11.31 13.98
CA PHE A 116 -20.49 -11.07 13.71
C PHE A 116 -19.58 -12.11 14.39
N ALA A 117 -19.90 -12.50 15.63
CA ALA A 117 -19.18 -13.57 16.31
C ALA A 117 -19.25 -14.90 15.53
N LYS A 118 -20.44 -15.26 15.04
CA LYS A 118 -20.64 -16.44 14.17
C LYS A 118 -19.88 -16.33 12.86
N TYR A 119 -19.81 -15.13 12.27
CA TYR A 119 -19.01 -14.89 11.07
C TYR A 119 -17.52 -15.12 11.31
N ILE A 120 -16.97 -14.64 12.44
CA ILE A 120 -15.56 -14.86 12.80
C ILE A 120 -15.26 -16.36 12.98
N GLU A 121 -16.17 -17.10 13.61
CA GLU A 121 -16.04 -18.56 13.73
C GLU A 121 -16.12 -19.27 12.37
N ALA A 122 -17.06 -18.86 11.51
CA ALA A 122 -17.19 -19.40 10.16
C ALA A 122 -15.94 -19.11 9.30
N GLU A 123 -15.31 -17.94 9.46
CA GLU A 123 -14.05 -17.61 8.79
C GLU A 123 -12.92 -18.53 9.22
N ARG A 124 -12.76 -18.75 10.53
CA ARG A 124 -11.74 -19.70 11.04
C ARG A 124 -11.98 -21.13 10.54
N ALA A 125 -13.24 -21.55 10.47
CA ALA A 125 -13.60 -22.86 9.92
C ALA A 125 -13.27 -22.94 8.42
N ARG A 126 -13.59 -21.90 7.65
CA ARG A 126 -13.26 -21.82 6.22
C ARG A 126 -11.76 -21.87 5.98
N ASP A 127 -10.96 -21.14 6.76
CA ASP A 127 -9.50 -21.17 6.67
C ASP A 127 -8.93 -22.57 6.94
N ALA A 128 -9.50 -23.30 7.90
CA ALA A 128 -9.16 -24.70 8.13
C ALA A 128 -9.51 -25.58 6.92
N THR A 129 -10.69 -25.40 6.34
CA THR A 129 -11.11 -26.12 5.11
C THR A 129 -10.19 -25.82 3.93
N VAL A 130 -9.77 -24.55 3.75
CA VAL A 130 -8.82 -24.16 2.71
C VAL A 130 -7.46 -24.82 2.95
N LYS A 131 -6.97 -24.89 4.19
CA LYS A 131 -5.73 -25.61 4.52
C LYS A 131 -5.82 -27.10 4.18
N GLU A 132 -6.92 -27.75 4.50
CA GLU A 132 -7.15 -29.16 4.14
C GLU A 132 -7.20 -29.35 2.62
N MET A 133 -7.84 -28.43 1.89
CA MET A 133 -7.87 -28.42 0.44
C MET A 133 -6.46 -28.27 -0.16
N VAL A 134 -5.66 -27.34 0.37
CA VAL A 134 -4.26 -27.14 -0.06
C VAL A 134 -3.43 -28.39 0.22
N ALA A 135 -3.59 -29.02 1.38
CA ALA A 135 -2.90 -30.28 1.70
C ALA A 135 -3.26 -31.41 0.72
N ALA A 136 -4.55 -31.53 0.35
CA ALA A 136 -4.99 -32.48 -0.67
C ALA A 136 -4.36 -32.19 -2.05
N ALA A 137 -4.30 -30.92 -2.45
CA ALA A 137 -3.65 -30.50 -3.69
C ALA A 137 -2.14 -30.82 -3.69
N THR A 138 -1.44 -30.54 -2.59
CA THR A 138 -0.01 -30.85 -2.43
C THR A 138 0.24 -32.35 -2.51
N GLY A 139 -0.61 -33.17 -1.87
CA GLY A 139 -0.50 -34.62 -1.95
C GLY A 139 -0.69 -35.14 -3.38
N LEU A 140 -1.62 -34.56 -4.14
CA LEU A 140 -1.84 -34.88 -5.55
C LEU A 140 -0.64 -34.46 -6.42
N GLN A 141 -0.09 -33.26 -6.18
CA GLN A 141 1.09 -32.76 -6.88
C GLN A 141 2.28 -33.72 -6.70
N GLN A 142 2.56 -34.15 -5.47
CA GLN A 142 3.67 -35.04 -5.17
C GLN A 142 3.54 -36.39 -5.91
N SER A 143 2.34 -36.95 -5.99
CA SER A 143 2.11 -38.19 -6.74
C SER A 143 2.27 -37.98 -8.26
N ALA A 144 1.80 -36.85 -8.79
CA ALA A 144 1.97 -36.51 -10.21
C ALA A 144 3.45 -36.29 -10.59
N GLU A 145 4.23 -35.62 -9.74
CA GLU A 145 5.68 -35.41 -9.92
C GLU A 145 6.48 -36.72 -9.83
N THR A 146 6.10 -37.61 -8.89
CA THR A 146 6.68 -38.95 -8.77
C THR A 146 6.42 -39.79 -10.04
N LEU A 147 5.23 -39.66 -10.63
CA LEU A 147 4.89 -40.34 -11.88
C LEU A 147 5.69 -39.76 -13.06
N ALA A 148 5.78 -38.43 -13.15
CA ALA A 148 6.51 -37.74 -14.21
C ALA A 148 8.01 -38.06 -14.18
N SER A 149 8.65 -37.99 -13.01
CA SER A 149 10.08 -38.30 -12.84
C SER A 149 10.41 -39.75 -13.21
N ARG A 150 9.57 -40.71 -12.84
CA ARG A 150 9.74 -42.12 -13.23
C ARG A 150 9.58 -42.32 -14.74
N SER A 151 8.61 -41.66 -15.36
CA SER A 151 8.41 -41.74 -16.82
C SER A 151 9.53 -41.08 -17.64
N ALA A 152 10.31 -40.18 -17.04
CA ALA A 152 11.46 -39.53 -17.66
C ALA A 152 12.75 -40.38 -17.60
N GLY A 153 12.84 -41.33 -16.66
CA GLY A 153 14.01 -42.21 -16.48
C GLY A 153 14.07 -43.43 -17.42
N ASP A 154 12.95 -43.81 -18.04
CA ASP A 154 12.89 -44.86 -19.04
C ASP A 154 13.25 -44.29 -20.44
N ALA A 155 14.35 -44.79 -21.00
CA ALA A 155 15.02 -44.27 -22.19
C ALA A 155 14.10 -43.98 -23.41
N MET A 156 14.27 -42.81 -24.03
CA MET A 156 13.72 -42.40 -25.34
C MET A 156 12.18 -42.33 -25.47
N GLY A 157 11.45 -42.11 -24.37
CA GLY A 157 9.98 -42.08 -24.33
C GLY A 157 9.27 -40.90 -25.05
N THR A 158 9.27 -40.87 -26.39
CA THR A 158 8.32 -40.08 -27.21
C THR A 158 6.97 -40.79 -27.42
N GLY A 159 6.62 -41.70 -26.50
CA GLY A 159 5.42 -42.53 -26.59
C GLY A 159 4.13 -41.80 -26.18
N PRO A 160 2.96 -42.31 -26.59
CA PRO A 160 1.64 -41.75 -26.21
C PRO A 160 1.42 -41.64 -24.69
N ALA A 161 2.13 -42.44 -23.88
CA ALA A 161 2.03 -42.43 -22.42
C ALA A 161 2.65 -41.16 -21.80
N THR A 162 3.81 -40.71 -22.27
CA THR A 162 4.51 -39.51 -21.76
C THR A 162 3.66 -38.24 -21.95
N GLY A 163 3.00 -38.12 -23.11
CA GLY A 163 2.08 -37.01 -23.38
C GLY A 163 0.83 -37.02 -22.48
N LYS A 164 0.29 -38.21 -22.18
CA LYS A 164 -0.83 -38.35 -21.24
C LYS A 164 -0.41 -38.02 -19.80
N ILE A 165 0.79 -38.39 -19.37
CA ILE A 165 1.32 -38.01 -18.05
C ILE A 165 1.50 -36.49 -17.94
N ALA A 166 2.04 -35.84 -18.97
CA ALA A 166 2.12 -34.37 -19.01
C ALA A 166 0.73 -33.71 -18.93
N SER A 167 -0.30 -34.30 -19.55
CA SER A 167 -1.67 -33.78 -19.49
C SER A 167 -2.30 -33.89 -18.08
N ILE A 168 -1.91 -34.89 -17.27
CA ILE A 168 -2.33 -34.98 -15.87
C ILE A 168 -1.79 -33.77 -15.10
N THR A 169 -0.49 -33.48 -15.21
CA THR A 169 0.12 -32.33 -14.54
C THR A 169 -0.48 -31.01 -15.02
N GLN A 170 -0.69 -30.84 -16.32
CA GLN A 170 -1.27 -29.63 -16.89
C GLN A 170 -2.71 -29.38 -16.41
N ASN A 171 -3.58 -30.38 -16.47
CA ASN A 171 -4.98 -30.23 -16.02
C ASN A 171 -5.05 -30.02 -14.50
N PHE A 172 -4.17 -30.65 -13.72
CA PHE A 172 -4.07 -30.38 -12.29
C PHE A 172 -3.66 -28.93 -12.00
N LEU A 173 -2.66 -28.39 -12.70
CA LEU A 173 -2.26 -26.99 -12.56
C LEU A 173 -3.38 -26.03 -12.97
N LEU A 174 -4.09 -26.33 -14.05
CA LEU A 174 -5.26 -25.55 -14.46
C LEU A 174 -6.34 -25.55 -13.37
N SER A 175 -6.62 -26.71 -12.77
CA SER A 175 -7.54 -26.79 -11.62
C SER A 175 -7.08 -25.89 -10.47
N ARG A 176 -5.79 -25.86 -10.14
CA ARG A 176 -5.27 -25.01 -9.06
C ARG A 176 -5.45 -23.52 -9.37
N ILE A 177 -5.19 -23.11 -10.62
CA ILE A 177 -5.38 -21.73 -11.06
C ILE A 177 -6.85 -21.33 -10.91
N GLU A 178 -7.77 -22.16 -11.38
CA GLU A 178 -9.22 -21.89 -11.28
C GLU A 178 -9.67 -21.81 -9.81
N VAL A 179 -9.17 -22.67 -8.92
CA VAL A 179 -9.43 -22.58 -7.47
C VAL A 179 -8.87 -21.29 -6.86
N LEU A 180 -7.67 -20.85 -7.26
CA LEU A 180 -7.11 -19.57 -6.79
C LEU A 180 -7.97 -18.38 -7.23
N TYR A 181 -8.46 -18.39 -8.47
CA TYR A 181 -9.40 -17.36 -8.94
C TYR A 181 -10.71 -17.37 -8.15
N TYR A 182 -11.24 -18.54 -7.83
CA TYR A 182 -12.41 -18.65 -6.95
C TYR A 182 -12.12 -18.06 -5.55
N LEU A 183 -11.00 -18.41 -4.93
CA LEU A 183 -10.64 -17.88 -3.60
C LEU A 183 -10.47 -16.36 -3.59
N TRP A 184 -10.02 -15.78 -4.70
CA TRP A 184 -9.82 -14.33 -4.82
C TRP A 184 -11.10 -13.56 -5.20
N ARG A 185 -11.89 -14.07 -6.14
CA ARG A 185 -13.05 -13.36 -6.74
C ARG A 185 -14.41 -13.87 -6.27
N GLY A 186 -14.48 -15.05 -5.66
CA GLY A 186 -15.72 -15.72 -5.27
C GLY A 186 -16.56 -16.27 -6.43
N ASP A 187 -16.03 -16.31 -7.65
CA ASP A 187 -16.77 -16.75 -8.84
C ASP A 187 -16.92 -18.29 -8.86
N LYS A 188 -18.13 -18.78 -8.58
CA LYS A 188 -18.43 -20.22 -8.54
C LYS A 188 -18.24 -20.93 -9.88
N ALA A 189 -18.30 -20.23 -11.02
CA ALA A 189 -18.04 -20.88 -12.31
C ALA A 189 -16.61 -21.44 -12.38
N ARG A 190 -15.67 -20.82 -11.66
CA ARG A 190 -14.27 -21.25 -11.56
C ARG A 190 -14.14 -22.58 -10.84
N THR A 191 -14.96 -22.86 -9.83
CA THR A 191 -14.90 -24.16 -9.15
C THR A 191 -15.41 -25.29 -10.04
N GLU A 192 -16.38 -25.02 -10.91
CA GLU A 192 -16.82 -26.00 -11.93
C GLU A 192 -15.72 -26.27 -12.96
N ASN A 193 -14.99 -25.24 -13.43
CA ASN A 193 -13.84 -25.42 -14.33
C ASN A 193 -12.71 -26.22 -13.67
N ALA A 194 -12.44 -25.94 -12.39
CA ALA A 194 -11.48 -26.70 -11.60
C ALA A 194 -11.87 -28.17 -11.50
N LYS A 195 -13.12 -28.45 -11.14
CA LYS A 195 -13.67 -29.80 -11.05
C LYS A 195 -13.62 -30.54 -12.39
N ALA A 196 -13.94 -29.87 -13.50
CA ALA A 196 -13.82 -30.45 -14.84
C ALA A 196 -12.37 -30.81 -15.20
N SER A 197 -11.41 -29.98 -14.81
CA SER A 197 -9.98 -30.26 -15.00
C SER A 197 -9.53 -31.46 -14.15
N LEU A 198 -10.04 -31.60 -12.92
CA LEU A 198 -9.79 -32.78 -12.09
C LEU A 198 -10.46 -34.04 -12.64
N ASP A 199 -11.64 -33.93 -13.24
CA ASP A 199 -12.27 -35.04 -13.95
C ASP A 199 -11.42 -35.51 -15.13
N ALA A 200 -10.78 -34.59 -15.86
CA ALA A 200 -9.82 -34.94 -16.91
C ALA A 200 -8.55 -35.62 -16.36
N VAL A 201 -8.03 -35.17 -15.21
CA VAL A 201 -6.93 -35.84 -14.49
C VAL A 201 -7.30 -37.27 -14.12
N MET A 202 -8.48 -37.46 -13.51
CA MET A 202 -8.95 -38.78 -13.09
C MET A 202 -9.22 -39.71 -14.28
N GLY A 203 -9.82 -39.18 -15.35
CA GLY A 203 -10.04 -39.93 -16.59
C GLY A 203 -8.72 -40.43 -17.20
N THR A 204 -7.77 -39.51 -17.40
CA THR A 204 -6.45 -39.84 -17.94
C THR A 204 -5.68 -40.81 -17.04
N GLY A 205 -5.77 -40.64 -15.72
CA GLY A 205 -5.16 -41.54 -14.74
C GLY A 205 -5.71 -42.97 -14.81
N ARG A 206 -7.04 -43.12 -14.92
CA ARG A 206 -7.68 -44.44 -15.08
C ARG A 206 -7.29 -45.11 -16.40
N ASP A 207 -7.25 -44.35 -17.50
CA ASP A 207 -6.86 -44.86 -18.81
C ASP A 207 -5.40 -45.37 -18.81
N LEU A 208 -4.48 -44.60 -18.23
CA LEU A 208 -3.09 -45.01 -18.09
C LEU A 208 -2.94 -46.23 -17.18
N ALA A 209 -3.73 -46.33 -16.10
CA ALA A 209 -3.66 -47.47 -15.18
C ALA A 209 -4.13 -48.77 -15.85
N GLN A 210 -5.09 -48.69 -16.77
CA GLN A 210 -5.51 -49.85 -17.58
C GLN A 210 -4.44 -50.25 -18.61
N ALA A 211 -3.77 -49.28 -19.21
CA ALA A 211 -2.75 -49.50 -20.24
C ALA A 211 -1.37 -49.92 -19.69
N SER A 212 -1.04 -49.57 -18.45
CA SER A 212 0.25 -49.89 -17.85
C SER A 212 0.37 -51.40 -17.57
N VAL A 213 1.60 -51.90 -17.64
CA VAL A 213 1.97 -53.29 -17.28
C VAL A 213 2.65 -53.37 -15.91
N SER A 214 3.12 -52.23 -15.38
CA SER A 214 3.80 -52.13 -14.08
C SER A 214 2.79 -52.05 -12.94
N SER A 215 2.91 -52.95 -11.95
CA SER A 215 2.07 -52.92 -10.75
C SER A 215 2.29 -51.65 -9.91
N GLU A 216 3.51 -51.11 -9.90
CA GLU A 216 3.84 -49.88 -9.18
C GLU A 216 3.25 -48.64 -9.84
N GLU A 217 3.32 -48.55 -11.18
CA GLU A 217 2.75 -47.44 -11.92
C GLU A 217 1.22 -47.41 -11.81
N LYS A 218 0.57 -48.58 -11.84
CA LYS A 218 -0.87 -48.73 -11.55
C LYS A 218 -1.24 -48.24 -10.16
N ALA A 219 -0.44 -48.57 -9.15
CA ALA A 219 -0.68 -48.12 -7.78
C ALA A 219 -0.55 -46.59 -7.67
N LEU A 220 0.45 -46.00 -8.32
CA LEU A 220 0.66 -44.55 -8.32
C LEU A 220 -0.46 -43.79 -9.08
N LEU A 221 -0.91 -44.30 -10.21
CA LEU A 221 -2.04 -43.75 -10.96
C LEU A 221 -3.36 -43.86 -10.19
N ALA A 222 -3.59 -44.97 -9.48
CA ALA A 222 -4.74 -45.11 -8.59
C ALA A 222 -4.68 -44.11 -7.41
N ASP A 223 -3.51 -43.87 -6.84
CA ASP A 223 -3.28 -42.86 -5.79
C ASP A 223 -3.54 -41.42 -6.31
N ILE A 224 -3.09 -41.09 -7.54
CA ILE A 224 -3.41 -39.82 -8.21
C ILE A 224 -4.92 -39.65 -8.37
N VAL A 225 -5.63 -40.68 -8.86
CA VAL A 225 -7.09 -40.63 -9.03
C VAL A 225 -7.79 -40.43 -7.68
N ALA A 226 -7.39 -41.16 -6.64
CA ALA A 226 -7.96 -41.02 -5.31
C ALA A 226 -7.72 -39.62 -4.71
N LYS A 227 -6.51 -39.07 -4.87
CA LYS A 227 -6.16 -37.73 -4.38
C LYS A 227 -6.81 -36.61 -5.19
N ALA A 228 -7.01 -36.80 -6.49
CA ALA A 228 -7.79 -35.89 -7.32
C ALA A 228 -9.28 -35.86 -6.91
N GLU A 229 -9.88 -37.01 -6.60
CA GLU A 229 -11.23 -37.08 -6.05
C GLU A 229 -11.31 -36.41 -4.67
N ALA A 230 -10.33 -36.65 -3.80
CA ALA A 230 -10.26 -36.00 -2.49
C ALA A 230 -10.13 -34.47 -2.63
N TYR A 231 -9.24 -33.98 -3.51
CA TYR A 231 -9.07 -32.55 -3.77
C TYR A 231 -10.37 -31.94 -4.35
N LYS A 232 -11.03 -32.64 -5.27
CA LYS A 232 -12.34 -32.25 -5.83
C LYS A 232 -13.39 -32.08 -4.73
N SER A 233 -13.50 -33.05 -3.81
CA SER A 233 -14.41 -32.96 -2.66
C SER A 233 -14.08 -31.79 -1.75
N ARG A 234 -12.79 -31.49 -1.53
CA ARG A 234 -12.38 -30.34 -0.69
C ARG A 234 -12.73 -29.00 -1.32
N ILE A 235 -12.75 -28.89 -2.64
CA ILE A 235 -13.24 -27.69 -3.32
C ILE A 235 -14.72 -27.45 -2.96
N ASP A 236 -15.55 -28.50 -2.97
CA ASP A 236 -16.96 -28.37 -2.59
C ASP A 236 -17.15 -27.99 -1.11
N ASP A 237 -16.29 -28.49 -0.22
CA ASP A 237 -16.30 -28.09 1.21
C ASP A 237 -15.99 -26.59 1.37
N VAL A 238 -14.98 -26.08 0.65
CA VAL A 238 -14.65 -24.64 0.67
C VAL A 238 -15.80 -23.80 0.11
N VAL A 239 -16.48 -24.27 -0.95
CA VAL A 239 -17.66 -23.59 -1.50
C VAL A 239 -18.80 -23.52 -0.48
N LYS A 240 -19.11 -24.65 0.19
CA LYS A 240 -20.14 -24.68 1.24
C LYS A 240 -19.81 -23.75 2.40
N ALA A 241 -18.56 -23.74 2.85
CA ALA A 241 -18.12 -22.84 3.91
C ALA A 241 -18.25 -21.36 3.50
N GLY A 242 -17.88 -21.02 2.27
CA GLY A 242 -18.07 -19.68 1.70
C GLY A 242 -19.55 -19.28 1.59
N ASP A 243 -20.44 -20.20 1.22
CA ASP A 243 -21.89 -19.95 1.15
C ASP A 243 -22.52 -19.70 2.51
N ALA A 244 -22.13 -20.49 3.52
CA ALA A 244 -22.57 -20.30 4.90
C ALA A 244 -22.13 -18.92 5.43
N GLN A 245 -20.89 -18.52 5.12
CA GLN A 245 -20.37 -17.21 5.46
C GLN A 245 -21.12 -16.07 4.75
N ALA A 246 -21.40 -16.20 3.45
CA ALA A 246 -22.16 -15.22 2.69
C ALA A 246 -23.60 -15.05 3.21
N ALA A 247 -24.22 -16.13 3.72
CA ALA A 247 -25.51 -16.06 4.40
C ALA A 247 -25.44 -15.22 5.68
N LEU A 248 -24.42 -15.43 6.52
CA LEU A 248 -24.23 -14.64 7.74
C LEU A 248 -24.07 -13.14 7.45
N VAL A 249 -23.33 -12.78 6.39
CA VAL A 249 -23.17 -11.38 5.97
C VAL A 249 -24.50 -10.76 5.54
N ARG A 250 -25.35 -11.51 4.82
CA ARG A 250 -26.69 -11.05 4.43
C ARG A 250 -27.60 -10.86 5.65
N ASP A 251 -27.60 -11.81 6.59
CA ASP A 251 -28.39 -11.72 7.80
C ASP A 251 -27.98 -10.52 8.66
N MET A 252 -26.67 -10.31 8.81
CA MET A 252 -26.10 -9.14 9.47
C MET A 252 -26.52 -7.83 8.80
N ALA A 253 -26.53 -7.76 7.46
CA ALA A 253 -26.99 -6.59 6.73
C ALA A 253 -28.47 -6.28 7.01
N VAL A 254 -29.33 -7.29 7.13
CA VAL A 254 -30.74 -7.14 7.52
C VAL A 254 -30.87 -6.64 8.96
N MET A 255 -30.09 -7.20 9.90
CA MET A 255 -30.10 -6.77 11.31
C MET A 255 -29.69 -5.30 11.46
N ALA A 256 -28.61 -4.89 10.78
CA ALA A 256 -28.18 -3.49 10.79
C ALA A 256 -29.19 -2.56 10.10
N GLY A 257 -29.84 -3.02 9.02
CA GLY A 257 -30.95 -2.31 8.38
C GLY A 257 -32.15 -2.10 9.30
N ASN A 258 -32.47 -3.10 10.14
CA ASN A 258 -33.53 -2.98 11.14
C ASN A 258 -33.20 -1.91 12.19
N VAL A 259 -31.93 -1.78 12.62
CA VAL A 259 -31.51 -0.70 13.53
C VAL A 259 -31.76 0.67 12.90
N SER A 260 -31.32 0.87 11.65
CA SER A 260 -31.53 2.13 10.92
C SER A 260 -33.03 2.43 10.75
N SER A 261 -33.85 1.44 10.37
CA SER A 261 -35.29 1.61 10.20
C SER A 261 -36.00 2.00 11.51
N GLN A 262 -35.66 1.35 12.63
CA GLN A 262 -36.24 1.70 13.92
C GLN A 262 -35.80 3.08 14.41
N ALA A 263 -34.55 3.46 14.17
CA ALA A 263 -34.01 4.78 14.50
C ALA A 263 -34.66 5.89 13.66
N GLU A 264 -34.85 5.69 12.35
CA GLU A 264 -35.60 6.62 11.49
C GLU A 264 -37.05 6.77 11.93
N GLY A 265 -37.70 5.68 12.33
CA GLY A 265 -39.05 5.72 12.91
C GLY A 265 -39.10 6.54 14.20
N ALA A 266 -38.07 6.45 15.06
CA ALA A 266 -37.98 7.24 16.29
C ALA A 266 -37.69 8.73 16.01
N LEU A 267 -36.84 9.03 15.03
CA LEU A 267 -36.56 10.40 14.57
C LEU A 267 -37.81 11.07 13.99
N THR A 268 -38.55 10.36 13.14
CA THR A 268 -39.80 10.86 12.54
C THR A 268 -40.84 11.15 13.62
N ALA A 269 -41.04 10.25 14.57
CA ALA A 269 -41.94 10.47 15.70
C ALA A 269 -41.55 11.69 16.55
N GLN A 270 -40.25 11.96 16.72
CA GLN A 270 -39.80 13.17 17.42
C GLN A 270 -39.97 14.45 16.62
N LYS A 271 -39.72 14.43 15.31
CA LYS A 271 -39.97 15.57 14.43
C LYS A 271 -41.46 15.97 14.44
N GLU A 272 -42.36 15.00 14.32
CA GLU A 272 -43.80 15.24 14.36
C GLU A 272 -44.25 15.82 15.72
N SER A 273 -43.71 15.27 16.81
CA SER A 273 -44.09 15.72 18.14
C SER A 273 -43.45 17.07 18.51
N MET A 274 -42.27 17.42 17.98
CA MET A 274 -41.71 18.77 18.05
C MET A 274 -42.53 19.78 17.25
N ALA A 275 -43.03 19.41 16.07
CA ALA A 275 -43.92 20.26 15.29
C ALA A 275 -45.25 20.52 16.02
N ALA A 276 -45.80 19.50 16.70
CA ALA A 276 -47.00 19.63 17.52
C ALA A 276 -46.77 20.55 18.75
N ASP A 277 -45.67 20.37 19.47
CA ASP A 277 -45.32 21.20 20.63
C ASP A 277 -45.01 22.65 20.22
N SER A 278 -44.33 22.85 19.09
CA SER A 278 -44.08 24.17 18.50
C SER A 278 -45.41 24.87 18.18
N ARG A 279 -46.34 24.19 17.52
CA ARG A 279 -47.68 24.73 17.21
C ARG A 279 -48.48 25.03 18.48
N GLN A 280 -48.43 24.17 19.49
CA GLN A 280 -49.11 24.38 20.77
C GLN A 280 -48.50 25.54 21.55
N ALA A 281 -47.17 25.69 21.54
CA ALA A 281 -46.46 26.81 22.17
C ALA A 281 -46.84 28.13 21.52
N THR A 282 -46.93 28.17 20.18
CA THR A 282 -47.39 29.36 19.43
C THR A 282 -48.85 29.72 19.77
N ILE A 283 -49.77 28.75 19.84
CA ILE A 283 -51.18 29.03 20.17
C ILE A 283 -51.34 29.48 21.62
N THR A 284 -50.61 28.88 22.56
CA THR A 284 -50.68 29.21 23.99
C THR A 284 -50.08 30.60 24.28
N SER A 285 -48.94 30.94 23.64
CA SER A 285 -48.31 32.26 23.79
C SER A 285 -49.16 33.38 23.19
N LEU A 286 -49.81 33.14 22.04
CA LEU A 286 -50.71 34.11 21.41
C LEU A 286 -51.98 34.36 22.25
N SER A 287 -52.53 33.31 22.87
CA SER A 287 -53.74 33.38 23.70
C SER A 287 -53.51 34.14 25.02
N VAL A 288 -52.38 33.88 25.70
CA VAL A 288 -51.99 34.60 26.93
C VAL A 288 -51.69 36.07 26.64
N SER A 289 -51.06 36.36 25.49
CA SER A 289 -50.77 37.72 25.05
C SER A 289 -52.05 38.52 24.72
N ALA A 290 -53.05 37.89 24.10
CA ALA A 290 -54.34 38.54 23.81
C ALA A 290 -55.11 38.95 25.07
N VAL A 291 -55.09 38.13 26.13
CA VAL A 291 -55.73 38.45 27.43
C VAL A 291 -54.97 39.54 28.18
N ALA A 292 -53.62 39.52 28.15
CA ALA A 292 -52.79 40.55 28.77
C ALA A 292 -52.99 41.94 28.13
N VAL A 293 -53.16 41.99 26.80
CA VAL A 293 -53.42 43.22 26.04
C VAL A 293 -54.80 43.81 26.38
N LEU A 294 -55.84 42.98 26.52
CA LEU A 294 -57.20 43.44 26.87
C LEU A 294 -57.28 44.05 28.29
N VAL A 295 -56.54 43.49 29.26
CA VAL A 295 -56.46 44.01 30.63
C VAL A 295 -55.60 45.28 30.70
N GLY A 296 -54.54 45.36 29.90
CA GLY A 296 -53.68 46.55 29.76
C GLY A 296 -54.40 47.77 29.18
N ILE A 297 -55.25 47.56 28.17
CA ILE A 297 -56.05 48.62 27.53
C ILE A 297 -57.04 49.27 28.52
N LEU A 298 -57.61 48.47 29.43
CA LEU A 298 -58.58 48.93 30.44
C LEU A 298 -57.92 49.72 31.59
N PHE A 299 -56.69 49.34 31.97
CA PHE A 299 -55.88 50.05 32.96
C PHE A 299 -55.26 51.35 32.40
N ALA A 300 -54.87 51.36 31.12
CA ALA A 300 -54.31 52.52 30.44
C ALA A 300 -55.31 53.70 30.36
N PHE A 301 -56.60 53.41 30.11
CA PHE A 301 -57.64 54.43 30.01
C PHE A 301 -57.80 55.30 31.27
N PHE A 302 -57.59 54.73 32.46
CA PHE A 302 -57.72 55.44 33.74
C PHE A 302 -56.47 56.24 34.14
N ILE A 303 -55.27 55.76 33.80
CA ILE A 303 -54.00 56.46 34.11
C ILE A 303 -53.78 57.63 33.12
N THR A 304 -54.17 57.47 31.86
CA THR A 304 -54.00 58.47 30.80
C THR A 304 -54.81 59.75 31.02
N ARG A 305 -55.97 59.68 31.70
CA ARG A 305 -56.77 60.89 32.00
C ARG A 305 -56.13 61.78 33.09
N ALA A 306 -55.27 61.22 33.94
CA ALA A 306 -54.70 61.92 35.11
C ALA A 306 -53.36 62.61 34.84
N ILE A 307 -52.68 62.31 33.73
CA ILE A 307 -51.33 62.79 33.38
C ILE A 307 -51.33 63.72 32.14
N LYS A 308 -52.46 63.75 31.41
CA LYS A 308 -52.61 64.26 30.05
C LYS A 308 -52.17 65.70 29.78
N ASN A 309 -52.19 66.58 30.78
CA ASN A 309 -52.02 68.02 30.54
C ASN A 309 -50.58 68.53 30.78
N GLY A 310 -49.72 67.78 31.49
CA GLY A 310 -48.30 68.12 31.68
C GLY A 310 -47.33 67.29 30.82
N VAL A 311 -47.66 66.02 30.57
CA VAL A 311 -46.78 65.09 29.81
C VAL A 311 -46.83 65.30 28.30
N ASN A 312 -47.89 65.90 27.74
CA ASN A 312 -48.01 66.07 26.28
C ASN A 312 -46.88 66.92 25.65
N ARG A 313 -46.19 67.76 26.44
CA ARG A 313 -45.01 68.52 25.99
C ARG A 313 -43.70 67.73 26.06
N ALA A 314 -43.47 66.96 27.13
CA ALA A 314 -42.32 66.06 27.21
C ALA A 314 -42.46 64.84 26.27
N TYR A 315 -43.69 64.40 26.02
CA TYR A 315 -44.05 63.31 25.12
C TYR A 315 -43.62 63.57 23.68
N ARG A 316 -43.80 64.79 23.15
CA ARG A 316 -43.38 65.11 21.77
C ARG A 316 -41.87 65.00 21.56
N VAL A 317 -41.09 65.49 22.53
CA VAL A 317 -39.61 65.37 22.51
C VAL A 317 -39.18 63.90 22.69
N ALA A 318 -39.85 63.13 23.56
CA ALA A 318 -39.61 61.70 23.70
C ALA A 318 -39.92 60.89 22.43
N GLU A 319 -41.03 61.24 21.78
CA GLU A 319 -41.54 60.56 20.58
C GLU A 319 -40.69 60.89 19.35
N ALA A 320 -40.18 62.12 19.24
CA ALA A 320 -39.18 62.48 18.24
C ALA A 320 -37.88 61.66 18.40
N VAL A 321 -37.37 61.52 19.63
CA VAL A 321 -36.18 60.68 19.90
C VAL A 321 -36.45 59.20 19.66
N ALA A 322 -37.59 58.68 20.12
CA ALA A 322 -37.98 57.28 19.92
C ALA A 322 -38.24 56.94 18.44
N ALA A 323 -38.56 57.93 17.61
CA ALA A 323 -38.71 57.80 16.16
C ALA A 323 -37.38 58.05 15.38
N GLY A 324 -36.27 58.32 16.07
CA GLY A 324 -34.95 58.56 15.46
C GLY A 324 -34.72 59.99 14.94
N ASN A 325 -35.66 60.92 15.19
CA ASN A 325 -35.51 62.32 14.79
C ASN A 325 -34.80 63.11 15.90
N THR A 326 -33.50 63.33 15.73
CA THR A 326 -32.67 64.03 16.71
C THR A 326 -32.59 65.54 16.49
N GLU A 327 -33.30 66.15 15.53
CA GLU A 327 -33.14 67.58 15.17
C GLU A 327 -33.97 68.58 16.01
N GLU A 328 -34.81 68.15 16.97
CA GLU A 328 -35.62 69.06 17.79
C GLU A 328 -34.81 69.85 18.86
N ASP A 329 -35.07 71.15 18.97
CA ASP A 329 -34.46 72.05 19.97
C ASP A 329 -35.23 72.03 21.31
N VAL A 330 -34.55 71.72 22.41
CA VAL A 330 -35.15 71.47 23.72
C VAL A 330 -34.70 72.51 24.74
N THR A 331 -35.40 73.64 24.83
CA THR A 331 -35.14 74.67 25.86
C THR A 331 -36.05 74.50 27.08
N ALA A 332 -35.48 74.15 28.24
CA ALA A 332 -36.22 73.98 29.50
C ALA A 332 -36.56 75.34 30.15
N THR A 333 -37.85 75.61 30.40
CA THR A 333 -38.34 76.88 30.97
C THR A 333 -39.08 76.74 32.31
N SER A 334 -39.09 75.56 32.93
CA SER A 334 -39.71 75.29 34.25
C SER A 334 -38.73 74.57 35.18
N ASN A 335 -38.86 74.75 36.51
CA ASN A 335 -38.07 74.08 37.55
C ASN A 335 -38.82 72.88 38.20
N ASP A 336 -39.90 72.43 37.56
CA ASP A 336 -40.67 71.24 37.94
C ASP A 336 -40.08 69.93 37.38
N GLU A 337 -40.68 68.78 37.71
CA GLU A 337 -40.27 67.46 37.22
C GLU A 337 -40.30 67.33 35.68
N ILE A 338 -41.00 68.21 34.97
CA ILE A 338 -41.09 68.25 33.51
C ILE A 338 -39.95 69.07 32.89
N GLY A 339 -39.50 70.14 33.56
CA GLY A 339 -38.32 70.91 33.14
C GLY A 339 -36.99 70.19 33.36
N GLN A 340 -36.86 69.45 34.47
CA GLN A 340 -35.71 68.54 34.68
C GLN A 340 -35.70 67.39 33.66
N LEU A 341 -36.88 66.90 33.26
CA LEU A 341 -37.07 65.87 32.24
C LEU A 341 -36.62 66.35 30.86
N LEU A 342 -37.05 67.55 30.42
CA LEU A 342 -36.63 68.13 29.13
C LEU A 342 -35.12 68.39 29.07
N GLY A 343 -34.49 68.86 30.16
CA GLY A 343 -33.03 69.05 30.23
C GLY A 343 -32.22 67.74 30.24
N ALA A 344 -32.78 66.65 30.79
CA ALA A 344 -32.20 65.31 30.70
C ALA A 344 -32.36 64.70 29.30
N MET A 345 -33.49 64.98 28.63
CA MET A 345 -33.75 64.56 27.25
C MET A 345 -32.82 65.25 26.24
N GLY A 346 -32.45 66.52 26.45
CA GLY A 346 -31.43 67.19 25.64
C GLY A 346 -30.06 66.51 25.70
N ARG A 347 -29.62 66.07 26.89
CA ARG A 347 -28.38 65.27 27.03
C ARG A 347 -28.49 63.86 26.43
N MET A 348 -29.70 63.32 26.35
CA MET A 348 -30.00 62.03 25.72
C MET A 348 -30.01 62.12 24.19
N ILE A 349 -30.51 63.22 23.61
CA ILE A 349 -30.47 63.48 22.17
C ILE A 349 -29.01 63.56 21.69
N GLU A 350 -28.17 64.29 22.42
CA GLU A 350 -26.75 64.41 22.10
C GLU A 350 -26.00 63.07 22.18
N ALA A 351 -26.40 62.22 23.13
CA ALA A 351 -25.90 60.86 23.26
C ALA A 351 -26.25 59.96 22.06
N GLU A 352 -27.51 59.99 21.63
CA GLU A 352 -28.00 59.22 20.49
C GLU A 352 -27.33 59.67 19.20
N ARG A 353 -27.10 60.98 19.02
CA ARG A 353 -26.33 61.50 17.88
C ARG A 353 -24.88 60.98 17.88
N GLN A 354 -24.22 60.93 19.03
CA GLN A 354 -22.87 60.38 19.14
C GLN A 354 -22.83 58.87 18.90
N ALA A 355 -23.80 58.11 19.41
CA ALA A 355 -23.92 56.67 19.15
C ALA A 355 -24.20 56.39 17.66
N ALA A 356 -25.10 57.15 17.04
CA ALA A 356 -25.39 57.05 15.61
C ALA A 356 -24.15 57.36 14.75
N LYS A 357 -23.33 58.34 15.17
CA LYS A 357 -22.07 58.65 14.49
C LYS A 357 -21.04 57.52 14.61
N ILE A 358 -20.89 56.91 15.79
CA ILE A 358 -20.01 55.74 15.98
C ILE A 358 -20.49 54.56 15.15
N ALA A 359 -21.80 54.29 15.14
CA ALA A 359 -22.39 53.23 14.33
C ALA A 359 -22.23 53.49 12.82
N SER A 360 -22.36 54.75 12.37
CA SER A 360 -22.09 55.16 10.99
C SER A 360 -20.63 54.91 10.61
N ASN A 361 -19.69 55.38 11.42
CA ASN A 361 -18.26 55.16 11.18
C ASN A 361 -17.92 53.66 11.13
N LEU A 362 -18.51 52.86 12.02
CA LEU A 362 -18.35 51.40 12.01
C LEU A 362 -18.94 50.74 10.75
N ALA A 363 -20.10 51.23 10.29
CA ALA A 363 -20.72 50.77 9.05
C ALA A 363 -19.91 51.16 7.81
N ASP A 364 -19.17 52.27 7.87
CA ASP A 364 -18.23 52.72 6.84
C ASP A 364 -16.87 52.01 6.92
N GLY A 365 -16.69 51.07 7.88
CA GLY A 365 -15.48 50.29 8.07
C GLY A 365 -14.39 50.98 8.90
N ASP A 366 -14.61 52.19 9.41
CA ASP A 366 -13.65 52.88 10.27
C ASP A 366 -13.66 52.27 11.68
N LEU A 367 -12.75 51.32 11.91
CA LEU A 367 -12.53 50.76 13.23
C LEU A 367 -11.62 51.64 14.06
N THR A 368 -10.99 52.71 13.55
CA THR A 368 -10.02 53.56 14.29
C THR A 368 -10.66 54.47 15.34
N VAL A 369 -11.98 54.62 15.31
CA VAL A 369 -12.76 55.46 16.23
C VAL A 369 -12.48 55.14 17.70
N GLU A 370 -12.18 56.18 18.48
CA GLU A 370 -12.07 56.07 19.94
C GLU A 370 -13.45 56.25 20.61
N VAL A 371 -13.93 55.18 21.24
CA VAL A 371 -15.19 55.20 21.99
C VAL A 371 -14.92 55.49 23.46
N VAL A 372 -15.32 56.67 23.93
CA VAL A 372 -15.16 57.11 25.33
C VAL A 372 -16.52 57.06 26.05
N PRO A 373 -16.73 56.14 27.01
CA PRO A 373 -17.90 56.12 27.86
C PRO A 373 -18.05 57.42 28.64
N ARG A 374 -19.27 57.93 28.72
CA ARG A 374 -19.57 59.22 29.36
C ARG A 374 -19.58 59.12 30.89
N SER A 375 -19.76 57.91 31.44
CA SER A 375 -19.68 57.62 32.87
C SER A 375 -19.48 56.12 33.11
N ASP A 376 -19.19 55.73 34.35
CA ASP A 376 -19.11 54.33 34.78
C ASP A 376 -20.44 53.55 34.61
N LYS A 377 -21.54 54.24 34.30
CA LYS A 377 -22.86 53.63 34.06
C LYS A 377 -23.28 53.61 32.58
N ASP A 378 -22.41 54.08 31.67
CA ASP A 378 -22.70 54.16 30.23
C ASP A 378 -22.42 52.81 29.55
N GLU A 379 -23.34 51.88 29.73
CA GLU A 379 -23.20 50.49 29.24
C GLU A 379 -23.18 50.41 27.72
N MET A 380 -23.95 51.25 27.03
CA MET A 380 -24.00 51.32 25.56
C MET A 380 -22.63 51.65 24.96
N PHE A 381 -21.96 52.72 25.44
CA PHE A 381 -20.64 53.10 24.92
C PHE A 381 -19.55 52.11 25.35
N ARG A 382 -19.70 51.44 26.50
CA ARG A 382 -18.80 50.35 26.88
C ARG A 382 -18.93 49.15 25.93
N SER A 383 -20.15 48.73 25.62
CA SER A 383 -20.40 47.66 24.64
C SER A 383 -19.94 48.04 23.23
N PHE A 384 -20.08 49.31 22.82
CA PHE A 384 -19.51 49.79 21.55
C PHE A 384 -17.98 49.72 21.54
N ARG A 385 -17.31 50.11 22.63
CA ARG A 385 -15.86 49.97 22.76
C ARG A 385 -15.44 48.51 22.65
N GLU A 386 -16.06 47.62 23.44
CA GLU A 386 -15.77 46.19 23.43
C GLU A 386 -16.02 45.58 22.04
N MET A 387 -17.07 46.00 21.33
CA MET A 387 -17.34 45.58 19.96
C MET A 387 -16.27 46.05 18.98
N VAL A 388 -15.86 47.32 19.04
CA VAL A 388 -14.77 47.84 18.17
C VAL A 388 -13.46 47.12 18.46
N GLU A 389 -13.13 46.89 19.73
CA GLU A 389 -11.94 46.13 20.14
C GLU A 389 -11.98 44.68 19.60
N LYS A 390 -13.11 43.98 19.75
CA LYS A 390 -13.27 42.61 19.25
C LYS A 390 -13.26 42.54 17.72
N LEU A 391 -13.86 43.49 17.02
CA LEU A 391 -13.82 43.56 15.56
C LEU A 391 -12.41 43.83 15.05
N ARG A 392 -11.65 44.74 15.70
CA ARG A 392 -10.23 44.96 15.40
C ARG A 392 -9.40 43.69 15.61
N GLU A 393 -9.63 42.97 16.71
CA GLU A 393 -8.93 41.71 17.02
C GLU A 393 -9.20 40.66 15.93
N VAL A 394 -10.46 40.43 15.57
CA VAL A 394 -10.86 39.48 14.52
C VAL A 394 -10.28 39.89 13.16
N VAL A 395 -10.41 41.15 12.76
CA VAL A 395 -9.85 41.66 11.49
C VAL A 395 -8.34 41.47 11.43
N SER A 396 -7.63 41.76 12.53
CA SER A 396 -6.18 41.57 12.62
C SER A 396 -5.79 40.09 12.56
N GLU A 397 -6.55 39.20 13.19
CA GLU A 397 -6.31 37.76 13.17
C GLU A 397 -6.53 37.18 11.76
N VAL A 398 -7.60 37.59 11.08
CA VAL A 398 -7.87 37.12 9.72
C VAL A 398 -6.87 37.70 8.72
N GLN A 399 -6.41 38.95 8.90
CA GLN A 399 -5.35 39.52 8.07
C GLN A 399 -4.04 38.73 8.22
N ALA A 400 -3.62 38.43 9.46
CA ALA A 400 -2.44 37.61 9.73
C ALA A 400 -2.61 36.17 9.20
N GLY A 401 -3.80 35.58 9.34
CA GLY A 401 -4.14 34.28 8.79
C GLY A 401 -4.03 34.25 7.27
N ALA A 402 -4.56 35.25 6.56
CA ALA A 402 -4.49 35.34 5.12
C ALA A 402 -3.05 35.55 4.61
N GLU A 403 -2.23 36.35 5.30
CA GLU A 403 -0.80 36.50 4.97
C GLU A 403 -0.03 35.18 5.13
N ASN A 404 -0.31 34.43 6.19
CA ASN A 404 0.27 33.10 6.41
C ASN A 404 -0.16 32.09 5.32
N VAL A 405 -1.43 32.12 4.90
CA VAL A 405 -1.92 31.24 3.81
C VAL A 405 -1.26 31.62 2.48
N ALA A 406 -1.12 32.90 2.17
CA ALA A 406 -0.44 33.36 0.95
C ALA A 406 1.03 32.90 0.93
N SER A 407 1.78 33.14 2.01
CA SER A 407 3.18 32.71 2.12
C SER A 407 3.32 31.19 2.09
N GLY A 408 2.44 30.45 2.77
CA GLY A 408 2.41 28.99 2.72
C GLY A 408 2.12 28.44 1.32
N SER A 409 1.26 29.12 0.57
CA SER A 409 0.92 28.78 -0.82
C SER A 409 2.10 29.02 -1.75
N GLU A 410 2.82 30.14 -1.63
CA GLU A 410 4.06 30.38 -2.40
C GLU A 410 5.11 29.31 -2.14
N GLN A 411 5.30 28.91 -0.88
CA GLN A 411 6.22 27.84 -0.51
C GLN A 411 5.78 26.47 -1.07
N MET A 412 4.47 26.19 -1.04
CA MET A 412 3.90 24.99 -1.63
C MET A 412 4.10 24.95 -3.15
N SER A 413 3.92 26.08 -3.85
CA SER A 413 4.19 26.19 -5.28
C SER A 413 5.66 25.89 -5.60
N ALA A 414 6.60 26.50 -4.86
CA ALA A 414 8.03 26.26 -5.06
C ALA A 414 8.44 24.80 -4.77
N SER A 415 7.83 24.18 -3.76
CA SER A 415 8.04 22.76 -3.45
C SER A 415 7.49 21.86 -4.56
N SER A 416 6.34 22.22 -5.13
CA SER A 416 5.71 21.50 -6.24
C SER A 416 6.58 21.56 -7.49
N GLU A 417 7.08 22.74 -7.88
CA GLU A 417 8.03 22.88 -8.99
C GLU A 417 9.28 22.01 -8.80
N SER A 418 9.85 22.02 -7.58
CA SER A 418 11.01 21.18 -7.25
C SER A 418 10.69 19.70 -7.37
N LEU A 419 9.51 19.27 -6.93
CA LEU A 419 9.04 17.89 -7.08
C LEU A 419 8.82 17.49 -8.55
N SER A 420 8.28 18.40 -9.37
CA SER A 420 8.11 18.19 -10.81
C SER A 420 9.46 18.00 -11.51
N GLN A 421 10.43 18.86 -11.20
CA GLN A 421 11.79 18.73 -11.70
C GLN A 421 12.44 17.42 -11.24
N GLY A 422 12.35 17.09 -9.95
CA GLY A 422 12.89 15.85 -9.42
C GLY A 422 12.27 14.61 -10.06
N SER A 423 10.96 14.63 -10.34
CA SER A 423 10.26 13.56 -11.05
C SER A 423 10.77 13.41 -12.49
N THR A 424 11.05 14.51 -13.18
CA THR A 424 11.61 14.50 -14.53
C THR A 424 13.03 13.92 -14.55
N GLU A 425 13.87 14.30 -13.58
CA GLU A 425 15.22 13.76 -13.42
C GLU A 425 15.19 12.26 -13.07
N GLN A 426 14.26 11.83 -12.21
CA GLN A 426 14.03 10.42 -11.90
C GLN A 426 13.58 9.62 -13.12
N ALA A 427 12.68 10.16 -13.95
CA ALA A 427 12.23 9.51 -15.18
C ALA A 427 13.41 9.21 -16.10
N ALA A 428 14.30 10.19 -16.33
CA ALA A 428 15.50 10.00 -17.13
C ALA A 428 16.43 8.92 -16.56
N ALA A 429 16.62 8.89 -15.24
CA ALA A 429 17.44 7.87 -14.57
C ALA A 429 16.84 6.46 -14.69
N VAL A 430 15.51 6.34 -14.65
CA VAL A 430 14.80 5.07 -14.84
C VAL A 430 14.88 4.61 -16.29
N GLU A 431 14.76 5.50 -17.28
CA GLU A 431 14.97 5.15 -18.69
C GLU A 431 16.39 4.62 -18.94
N GLU A 432 17.42 5.28 -18.42
CA GLU A 432 18.81 4.83 -18.54
C GLU A 432 19.03 3.49 -17.84
N SER A 433 18.48 3.33 -16.63
CA SER A 433 18.56 2.07 -15.87
C SER A 433 17.86 0.93 -16.61
N SER A 434 16.70 1.19 -17.22
CA SER A 434 15.95 0.21 -17.98
C SER A 434 16.74 -0.24 -19.22
N ALA A 435 17.34 0.69 -19.95
CA ALA A 435 18.21 0.37 -21.08
C ALA A 435 19.42 -0.48 -20.67
N ALA A 436 20.07 -0.13 -19.56
CA ALA A 436 21.19 -0.91 -19.01
C ALA A 436 20.76 -2.33 -18.59
N MET A 437 19.54 -2.47 -18.05
CA MET A 437 18.97 -3.77 -17.70
C MET A 437 18.62 -4.62 -18.92
N GLU A 438 18.16 -4.02 -20.02
CA GLU A 438 17.95 -4.73 -21.29
C GLU A 438 19.27 -5.24 -21.88
N GLU A 439 20.32 -4.41 -21.87
CA GLU A 439 21.66 -4.82 -22.30
C GLU A 439 22.23 -5.94 -21.41
N MET A 440 22.00 -5.85 -20.10
CA MET A 440 22.38 -6.88 -19.14
C MET A 440 21.64 -8.20 -19.40
N ALA A 441 20.33 -8.16 -19.63
CA ALA A 441 19.53 -9.34 -19.96
C ALA A 441 20.02 -10.02 -21.24
N SER A 442 20.36 -9.23 -22.27
CA SER A 442 20.98 -9.74 -23.49
C SER A 442 22.32 -10.42 -23.22
N SER A 443 23.17 -9.79 -22.40
CA SER A 443 24.49 -10.33 -22.03
C SER A 443 24.39 -11.64 -21.23
N ILE A 444 23.42 -11.72 -20.31
CA ILE A 444 23.14 -12.93 -19.52
C ILE A 444 22.67 -14.06 -20.45
N SER A 445 21.76 -13.77 -21.38
CA SER A 445 21.30 -14.77 -22.37
C SER A 445 22.46 -15.27 -23.22
N GLN A 446 23.33 -14.38 -23.68
CA GLN A 446 24.51 -14.75 -24.44
C GLN A 446 25.49 -15.61 -23.63
N ASN A 447 25.68 -15.30 -22.35
CA ASN A 447 26.52 -16.11 -21.44
C ASN A 447 25.94 -17.52 -21.23
N ALA A 448 24.62 -17.64 -21.08
CA ALA A 448 23.96 -18.94 -20.97
C ALA A 448 24.15 -19.79 -22.25
N ASP A 449 24.03 -19.18 -23.43
CA ASP A 449 24.25 -19.86 -24.70
C ASP A 449 25.73 -20.27 -24.89
N ASN A 450 26.66 -19.38 -24.54
CA ASN A 450 28.09 -19.68 -24.57
C ASN A 450 28.45 -20.81 -23.59
N ALA A 451 27.84 -20.84 -22.41
CA ALA A 451 28.02 -21.91 -21.42
C ALA A 451 27.53 -23.24 -22.00
N LYS A 452 26.31 -23.32 -22.54
CA LYS A 452 25.80 -24.54 -23.19
C LYS A 452 26.70 -25.05 -24.32
N GLN A 453 27.20 -24.16 -25.17
CA GLN A 453 28.13 -24.54 -26.24
C GLN A 453 29.47 -25.07 -25.67
N THR A 454 30.00 -24.41 -24.64
CA THR A 454 31.26 -24.80 -24.00
C THR A 454 31.13 -26.14 -23.30
N GLU A 455 30.01 -26.41 -22.65
CA GLU A 455 29.68 -27.71 -22.03
C GLU A 455 29.70 -28.82 -23.08
N ALA A 456 29.01 -28.63 -24.21
CA ALA A 456 28.97 -29.61 -25.29
C ALA A 456 30.38 -29.91 -25.86
N ILE A 457 31.22 -28.87 -25.99
CA ILE A 457 32.61 -29.02 -26.41
C ILE A 457 33.42 -29.80 -25.36
N ALA A 458 33.26 -29.50 -24.07
CA ALA A 458 33.97 -30.18 -23.00
C ALA A 458 33.58 -31.66 -22.92
N VAL A 459 32.28 -31.99 -22.97
CA VAL A 459 31.80 -33.38 -22.99
C VAL A 459 32.36 -34.14 -24.19
N LYS A 460 32.36 -33.53 -25.38
CA LYS A 460 32.97 -34.13 -26.56
C LYS A 460 34.48 -34.33 -26.40
N ALA A 461 35.20 -33.35 -25.86
CA ALA A 461 36.64 -33.45 -25.65
C ALA A 461 36.99 -34.55 -24.63
N ALA A 462 36.17 -34.75 -23.60
CA ALA A 462 36.33 -35.85 -22.65
C ALA A 462 36.19 -37.21 -23.35
N HIS A 463 35.18 -37.35 -24.22
CA HIS A 463 34.98 -38.56 -25.03
C HIS A 463 36.14 -38.81 -26.00
N ASP A 464 36.58 -37.80 -26.75
CA ASP A 464 37.71 -37.92 -27.69
C ASP A 464 39.02 -38.28 -26.96
N ALA A 465 39.22 -37.77 -25.74
CA ALA A 465 40.36 -38.13 -24.89
C ALA A 465 40.27 -39.56 -24.34
N GLU A 466 39.06 -40.03 -24.00
CA GLU A 466 38.82 -41.42 -23.60
C GLU A 466 39.13 -42.40 -24.73
N GLU A 467 38.63 -42.12 -25.94
CA GLU A 467 38.92 -42.92 -27.15
C GLU A 467 40.43 -42.94 -27.45
N SER A 468 41.09 -41.78 -27.32
CA SER A 468 42.56 -41.67 -27.45
C SER A 468 43.28 -42.54 -26.41
N GLY A 469 42.78 -42.59 -25.18
CA GLY A 469 43.31 -43.44 -24.11
C GLY A 469 43.21 -44.93 -24.45
N VAL A 470 42.08 -45.36 -25.04
CA VAL A 470 41.90 -46.74 -25.52
C VAL A 470 42.90 -47.07 -26.63
N ALA A 471 43.09 -46.19 -27.61
CA ALA A 471 44.05 -46.39 -28.70
C ALA A 471 45.49 -46.49 -28.19
N VAL A 472 45.88 -45.65 -27.22
CA VAL A 472 47.21 -45.72 -26.58
C VAL A 472 47.39 -47.04 -25.83
N ASN A 473 46.38 -47.52 -25.10
CA ASN A 473 46.44 -48.81 -24.41
C ASN A 473 46.60 -49.98 -25.39
N GLN A 474 45.91 -49.94 -26.54
CA GLN A 474 46.10 -50.93 -27.61
C GLN A 474 47.52 -50.89 -28.19
N ALA A 475 48.09 -49.69 -28.38
CA ALA A 475 49.48 -49.53 -28.84
C ALA A 475 50.49 -50.09 -27.83
N VAL A 476 50.31 -49.85 -26.52
CA VAL A 476 51.14 -50.44 -25.45
C VAL A 476 51.07 -51.97 -25.50
N ALA A 477 49.87 -52.54 -25.67
CA ALA A 477 49.69 -53.98 -25.78
C ALA A 477 50.42 -54.57 -27.00
N ALA A 478 50.30 -53.92 -28.17
CA ALA A 478 51.00 -54.33 -29.38
C ALA A 478 52.53 -54.28 -29.21
N MET A 479 53.06 -53.22 -28.59
CA MET A 479 54.49 -53.07 -28.33
C MET A 479 55.03 -54.16 -27.37
N LYS A 480 54.25 -54.55 -26.35
CA LYS A 480 54.61 -55.69 -25.47
C LYS A 480 54.67 -57.02 -26.25
N VAL A 481 53.74 -57.23 -27.19
CA VAL A 481 53.77 -58.41 -28.07
C VAL A 481 55.01 -58.39 -28.96
N ILE A 482 55.36 -57.25 -29.55
CA ILE A 482 56.58 -57.08 -30.35
C ILE A 482 57.82 -57.41 -29.52
N ALA A 483 57.97 -56.81 -28.33
CA ALA A 483 59.09 -57.10 -27.44
C ALA A 483 59.21 -58.60 -27.11
N GLY A 484 58.08 -59.27 -26.85
CA GLY A 484 58.05 -60.72 -26.63
C GLY A 484 58.48 -61.54 -27.85
N LYS A 485 58.06 -61.16 -29.06
CA LYS A 485 58.48 -61.83 -30.31
C LYS A 485 59.97 -61.62 -30.60
N ILE A 486 60.49 -60.43 -30.31
CA ILE A 486 61.91 -60.11 -30.55
C ILE A 486 62.81 -60.85 -29.54
N SER A 487 62.38 -61.00 -28.28
CA SER A 487 63.12 -61.81 -27.30
C SER A 487 63.25 -63.29 -27.75
N ILE A 488 62.23 -63.84 -28.39
CA ILE A 488 62.31 -65.18 -29.00
C ILE A 488 63.33 -65.20 -30.16
N ILE A 489 63.37 -64.15 -30.99
CA ILE A 489 64.34 -64.03 -32.10
C ILE A 489 65.77 -63.91 -31.56
N GLU A 490 65.97 -63.17 -30.48
CA GLU A 490 67.26 -63.06 -29.79
C GLU A 490 67.74 -64.42 -29.27
N GLU A 491 66.83 -65.21 -28.68
CA GLU A 491 67.14 -66.57 -28.24
C GLU A 491 67.43 -67.53 -29.41
N ILE A 492 66.70 -67.43 -30.51
CA ILE A 492 67.00 -68.20 -31.74
C ILE A 492 68.38 -67.82 -32.28
N ALA A 493 68.73 -66.53 -32.30
CA ALA A 493 70.05 -66.08 -32.72
C ALA A 493 71.16 -66.65 -31.82
N ARG A 494 70.96 -66.63 -30.50
CA ARG A 494 71.88 -67.24 -29.52
C ARG A 494 72.03 -68.75 -29.71
N GLN A 495 70.93 -69.48 -29.95
CA GLN A 495 70.97 -70.92 -30.26
C GLN A 495 71.68 -71.20 -31.59
N THR A 496 71.48 -70.34 -32.59
CA THR A 496 72.13 -70.43 -33.90
C THR A 496 73.64 -70.20 -33.79
N ASP A 497 74.06 -69.24 -32.96
CA ASP A 497 75.47 -68.98 -32.64
C ASP A 497 76.14 -70.21 -31.99
N LEU A 498 75.47 -70.85 -31.02
CA LEU A 498 75.94 -72.08 -30.38
C LEU A 498 76.02 -73.27 -31.36
N LEU A 499 75.05 -73.41 -32.25
CA LEU A 499 75.06 -74.44 -33.31
C LEU A 499 76.20 -74.20 -34.30
N ALA A 500 76.42 -72.94 -34.70
CA ALA A 500 77.51 -72.55 -35.58
C ALA A 500 78.89 -72.77 -34.94
N LEU A 501 79.01 -72.51 -33.64
CA LEU A 501 80.22 -72.83 -32.87
C LEU A 501 80.50 -74.33 -32.86
N ASN A 502 79.48 -75.15 -32.57
CA ASN A 502 79.61 -76.62 -32.61
C ASN A 502 79.98 -77.12 -34.01
N ALA A 503 79.38 -76.56 -35.06
CA ALA A 503 79.71 -76.89 -36.45
C ALA A 503 81.14 -76.47 -36.82
N ALA A 504 81.62 -75.31 -36.35
CA ALA A 504 82.99 -74.86 -36.56
C ALA A 504 84.01 -75.76 -35.87
N VAL A 505 83.71 -76.25 -34.65
CA VAL A 505 84.52 -77.23 -33.92
C VAL A 505 84.60 -78.56 -34.68
N GLU A 506 83.46 -79.09 -35.15
CA GLU A 506 83.44 -80.36 -35.89
C GLU A 506 84.10 -80.25 -37.27
N ALA A 507 83.98 -79.09 -37.93
CA ALA A 507 84.71 -78.78 -39.16
C ALA A 507 86.23 -78.70 -38.94
N ALA A 508 86.69 -78.15 -37.81
CA ALA A 508 88.10 -78.18 -37.42
C ALA A 508 88.59 -79.60 -37.11
N ARG A 509 87.71 -80.45 -36.56
CA ARG A 509 87.97 -81.85 -36.25
C ARG A 509 88.12 -82.73 -37.51
N ALA A 510 87.43 -82.37 -38.59
CA ALA A 510 87.47 -83.07 -39.89
C ALA A 510 88.70 -82.73 -40.78
N GLY A 511 89.59 -81.83 -40.35
CA GLY A 511 90.84 -81.50 -41.06
C GLY A 511 90.63 -80.88 -42.45
N GLU A 512 91.38 -81.35 -43.47
CA GLU A 512 91.31 -80.81 -44.85
C GLU A 512 89.92 -80.92 -45.49
N HIS A 513 89.12 -81.93 -45.10
CA HIS A 513 87.77 -82.14 -45.65
C HIS A 513 86.71 -81.19 -45.07
N GLY A 514 87.00 -80.52 -43.93
CA GLY A 514 86.08 -79.61 -43.24
C GLY A 514 86.21 -78.13 -43.61
N LYS A 515 87.21 -77.74 -44.44
CA LYS A 515 87.53 -76.32 -44.73
C LYS A 515 86.35 -75.52 -45.27
N GLY A 516 85.57 -76.07 -46.21
CA GLY A 516 84.38 -75.41 -46.75
C GLY A 516 83.27 -75.26 -45.70
N PHE A 517 83.10 -76.25 -44.84
CA PHE A 517 82.12 -76.24 -43.75
C PHE A 517 82.48 -75.23 -42.65
N ALA A 518 83.77 -75.07 -42.34
CA ALA A 518 84.26 -74.10 -41.37
C ALA A 518 83.98 -72.65 -41.79
N VAL A 519 84.10 -72.34 -43.08
CA VAL A 519 83.77 -71.00 -43.62
C VAL A 519 82.26 -70.73 -43.48
N VAL A 520 81.41 -71.69 -43.85
CA VAL A 520 79.95 -71.55 -43.69
C VAL A 520 79.59 -71.39 -42.21
N ALA A 521 80.17 -72.19 -41.31
CA ALA A 521 79.93 -72.07 -39.87
C ALA A 521 80.34 -70.69 -39.33
N SER A 522 81.49 -70.15 -39.74
CA SER A 522 81.91 -68.78 -39.35
C SER A 522 80.96 -67.70 -39.87
N GLU A 523 80.39 -67.87 -41.06
CA GLU A 523 79.47 -66.89 -41.64
C GLU A 523 78.08 -66.96 -40.99
N VAL A 524 77.58 -68.16 -40.69
CA VAL A 524 76.36 -68.37 -39.89
C VAL A 524 76.53 -67.76 -38.49
N ARG A 525 77.70 -67.94 -37.88
CA ARG A 525 78.02 -67.35 -36.57
C ARG A 525 77.97 -65.82 -36.59
N LYS A 526 78.64 -65.18 -37.57
CA LYS A 526 78.56 -63.72 -37.75
C LYS A 526 77.14 -63.23 -38.00
N LEU A 527 76.33 -63.97 -38.75
CA LEU A 527 74.92 -63.63 -39.00
C LEU A 527 74.09 -63.74 -37.72
N ALA A 528 74.34 -64.75 -36.89
CA ALA A 528 73.72 -64.94 -35.59
C ALA A 528 74.09 -63.81 -34.61
N GLU A 529 75.37 -63.47 -34.48
CA GLU A 529 75.84 -62.33 -33.67
C GLU A 529 75.20 -61.00 -34.13
N ARG A 530 75.12 -60.77 -35.45
CA ARG A 530 74.41 -59.59 -36.01
C ARG A 530 72.91 -59.59 -35.72
N SER A 531 72.25 -60.75 -35.83
CA SER A 531 70.81 -60.88 -35.57
C SER A 531 70.50 -60.66 -34.08
N GLN A 532 71.38 -61.14 -33.20
CA GLN A 532 71.27 -60.93 -31.76
C GLN A 532 71.43 -59.44 -31.40
N GLY A 533 72.43 -58.76 -31.97
CA GLY A 533 72.60 -57.31 -31.79
C GLY A 533 71.38 -56.51 -32.23
N ALA A 534 70.85 -56.79 -33.42
CA ALA A 534 69.64 -56.14 -33.93
C ALA A 534 68.40 -56.44 -33.05
N ALA A 535 68.24 -57.68 -32.56
CA ALA A 535 67.14 -58.04 -31.67
C ALA A 535 67.25 -57.32 -30.31
N SER A 536 68.45 -57.15 -29.77
CA SER A 536 68.68 -56.37 -28.55
C SER A 536 68.29 -54.89 -28.73
N GLU A 537 68.71 -54.27 -29.83
CA GLU A 537 68.35 -52.87 -30.16
C GLU A 537 66.83 -52.69 -30.29
N ILE A 538 66.13 -53.59 -30.98
CA ILE A 538 64.67 -53.54 -31.12
C ILE A 538 63.98 -53.75 -29.76
N THR A 539 64.52 -54.62 -28.91
CA THR A 539 63.97 -54.86 -27.57
C THR A 539 64.07 -53.60 -26.71
N GLU A 540 65.22 -52.92 -26.73
CA GLU A 540 65.42 -51.66 -26.01
C GLU A 540 64.50 -50.55 -26.54
N LEU A 541 64.38 -50.42 -27.87
CA LEU A 541 63.46 -49.46 -28.50
C LEU A 541 61.99 -49.74 -28.17
N SER A 542 61.59 -51.02 -28.16
CA SER A 542 60.23 -51.44 -27.81
C SER A 542 59.92 -51.12 -26.35
N ARG A 543 60.88 -51.34 -25.44
CA ARG A 543 60.75 -51.00 -24.01
C ARG A 543 60.58 -49.50 -23.80
N SER A 544 61.45 -48.70 -24.42
CA SER A 544 61.35 -47.24 -24.39
C SER A 544 60.00 -46.74 -24.95
N SER A 545 59.55 -47.32 -26.06
CA SER A 545 58.25 -47.00 -26.67
C SER A 545 57.07 -47.37 -25.76
N THR A 546 57.12 -48.52 -25.09
CA THR A 546 56.11 -48.89 -24.10
C THR A 546 56.07 -47.91 -22.92
N ASP A 547 57.23 -47.45 -22.43
CA ASP A 547 57.29 -46.52 -21.29
C ASP A 547 56.79 -45.12 -21.66
N ILE A 548 57.02 -44.66 -22.89
CA ILE A 548 56.46 -43.39 -23.40
C ILE A 548 54.94 -43.50 -23.56
N ALA A 549 54.45 -44.57 -24.21
CA ALA A 549 53.03 -44.76 -24.43
C ALA A 549 52.25 -44.99 -23.12
N ALA A 550 52.83 -45.72 -22.15
CA ALA A 550 52.24 -45.89 -20.83
C ALA A 550 52.09 -44.56 -20.09
N ARG A 551 53.12 -43.69 -20.14
CA ARG A 551 53.03 -42.34 -19.58
C ARG A 551 51.97 -41.48 -20.26
N ALA A 552 51.85 -41.56 -21.59
CA ALA A 552 50.78 -40.87 -22.32
C ALA A 552 49.38 -41.34 -21.89
N GLY A 553 49.20 -42.65 -21.70
CA GLY A 553 47.95 -43.22 -21.18
C GLY A 553 47.64 -42.75 -19.75
N GLU A 554 48.65 -42.65 -18.87
CA GLU A 554 48.47 -42.14 -17.51
C GLU A 554 48.06 -40.66 -17.49
N LEU A 555 48.63 -39.84 -18.38
CA LEU A 555 48.25 -38.43 -18.54
C LEU A 555 46.80 -38.30 -19.04
N LEU A 556 46.39 -39.10 -20.02
CA LEU A 556 45.01 -39.12 -20.52
C LEU A 556 44.01 -39.55 -19.43
N SER A 557 44.37 -40.52 -18.59
CA SER A 557 43.55 -40.98 -17.46
C SER A 557 43.31 -39.88 -16.40
N LYS A 558 44.24 -38.92 -16.26
CA LYS A 558 44.07 -37.73 -15.41
C LYS A 558 43.33 -36.60 -16.14
N LEU A 559 43.53 -36.45 -17.44
CA LEU A 559 42.94 -35.39 -18.25
C LEU A 559 41.42 -35.54 -18.40
N VAL A 560 40.91 -36.76 -18.58
CA VAL A 560 39.46 -37.01 -18.76
C VAL A 560 38.64 -36.49 -17.56
N PRO A 561 38.97 -36.83 -16.30
CA PRO A 561 38.30 -36.24 -15.13
C PRO A 561 38.37 -34.71 -15.06
N ASP A 562 39.49 -34.10 -15.44
CA ASP A 562 39.65 -32.64 -15.40
C ASP A 562 38.74 -31.95 -16.44
N ILE A 563 38.57 -32.54 -17.63
CA ILE A 563 37.65 -32.04 -18.65
C ILE A 563 36.19 -32.22 -18.20
N GLN A 564 35.85 -33.36 -17.58
CA GLN A 564 34.51 -33.58 -17.02
C GLN A 564 34.19 -32.55 -15.93
N LYS A 565 35.13 -32.29 -15.01
CA LYS A 565 34.98 -31.25 -14.00
C LYS A 565 34.82 -29.84 -14.60
N THR A 566 35.47 -29.60 -15.73
CA THR A 566 35.26 -28.35 -16.49
C THR A 566 33.83 -28.26 -17.04
N ALA A 567 33.27 -29.37 -17.55
CA ALA A 567 31.87 -29.41 -17.99
C ALA A 567 30.90 -29.14 -16.82
N ASP A 568 31.13 -29.73 -15.65
CA ASP A 568 30.31 -29.52 -14.45
C ASP A 568 30.30 -28.04 -14.02
N LEU A 569 31.46 -27.38 -13.99
CA LEU A 569 31.56 -25.95 -13.67
C LEU A 569 30.82 -25.07 -14.69
N ILE A 570 30.80 -25.47 -15.96
CA ILE A 570 30.07 -24.74 -17.00
C ILE A 570 28.55 -24.93 -16.84
N GLN A 571 28.09 -26.10 -16.38
CA GLN A 571 26.68 -26.28 -16.00
C GLN A 571 26.28 -25.36 -14.86
N GLU A 572 27.13 -25.19 -13.84
CA GLU A 572 26.90 -24.24 -12.74
C GLU A 572 26.79 -22.80 -13.26
N ILE A 573 27.65 -22.39 -14.20
CA ILE A 573 27.57 -21.07 -14.85
C ILE A 573 26.26 -20.89 -15.62
N ASN A 574 25.80 -21.92 -16.34
CA ASN A 574 24.54 -21.88 -17.06
C ASN A 574 23.34 -21.77 -16.10
N ALA A 575 23.34 -22.52 -15.00
CA ALA A 575 22.32 -22.43 -13.95
C ALA A 575 22.29 -21.02 -13.30
N ALA A 576 23.46 -20.49 -12.93
CA ALA A 576 23.59 -19.14 -12.38
C ALA A 576 23.14 -18.07 -13.39
N SER A 577 23.43 -18.24 -14.67
CA SER A 577 22.98 -17.31 -15.73
C SER A 577 21.46 -17.33 -15.87
N GLN A 578 20.81 -18.50 -15.76
CA GLN A 578 19.35 -18.60 -15.80
C GLN A 578 18.68 -17.94 -14.59
N GLU A 579 19.31 -18.04 -13.41
CA GLU A 579 18.88 -17.34 -12.20
C GLU A 579 19.06 -15.81 -12.35
N GLN A 580 20.22 -15.35 -12.84
CA GLN A 580 20.47 -13.95 -13.15
C GLN A 580 19.46 -13.39 -14.16
N SER A 581 19.08 -14.17 -15.18
CA SER A 581 18.06 -13.77 -16.16
C SER A 581 16.70 -13.54 -15.49
N SER A 582 16.34 -14.43 -14.56
CA SER A 582 15.11 -14.28 -13.76
C SER A 582 15.16 -13.06 -12.85
N GLY A 583 16.30 -12.83 -12.19
CA GLY A 583 16.54 -11.64 -11.35
C GLY A 583 16.48 -10.34 -12.15
N ALA A 584 17.10 -10.28 -13.33
CA ALA A 584 17.02 -9.14 -14.24
C ALA A 584 15.56 -8.85 -14.64
N GLY A 585 14.77 -9.89 -14.91
CA GLY A 585 13.34 -9.75 -15.18
C GLY A 585 12.54 -9.18 -14.01
N GLN A 586 12.91 -9.49 -12.77
CA GLN A 586 12.29 -8.90 -11.57
C GLN A 586 12.69 -7.43 -11.38
N VAL A 587 13.96 -7.09 -11.58
CA VAL A 587 14.45 -5.70 -11.52
C VAL A 587 13.74 -4.85 -12.58
N ASN A 588 13.55 -5.36 -13.79
CA ASN A 588 12.84 -4.63 -14.84
C ASN A 588 11.36 -4.35 -14.47
N LYS A 589 10.68 -5.29 -13.81
CA LYS A 589 9.33 -5.04 -13.27
C LYS A 589 9.33 -3.97 -12.18
N ALA A 590 10.32 -3.96 -11.31
CA ALA A 590 10.46 -2.92 -10.28
C ALA A 590 10.70 -1.54 -10.90
N LEU A 591 11.49 -1.45 -11.97
CA LEU A 591 11.68 -0.20 -12.72
C LEU A 591 10.37 0.29 -13.37
N GLN A 592 9.56 -0.61 -13.93
CA GLN A 592 8.23 -0.24 -14.45
C GLN A 592 7.28 0.27 -13.35
N GLN A 593 7.34 -0.30 -12.16
CA GLN A 593 6.58 0.20 -11.01
C GLN A 593 7.09 1.58 -10.54
N LEU A 594 8.41 1.78 -10.57
CA LEU A 594 9.02 3.06 -10.23
C LEU A 594 8.62 4.15 -11.23
N ASP A 595 8.57 3.83 -12.53
CA ASP A 595 8.06 4.74 -13.57
C ASP A 595 6.61 5.18 -13.29
N GLN A 596 5.75 4.25 -12.87
CA GLN A 596 4.38 4.57 -12.48
C GLN A 596 4.31 5.55 -11.28
N VAL A 597 5.17 5.37 -10.28
CA VAL A 597 5.26 6.28 -9.13
C VAL A 597 5.78 7.65 -9.55
N ILE A 598 6.76 7.71 -10.47
CA ILE A 598 7.28 8.97 -11.01
C ILE A 598 6.18 9.74 -11.75
N GLN A 599 5.37 9.07 -12.57
CA GLN A 599 4.22 9.70 -13.22
C GLN A 599 3.18 10.21 -12.22
N GLN A 600 2.93 9.45 -11.15
CA GLN A 600 2.04 9.90 -10.07
C GLN A 600 2.59 11.12 -9.35
N ASN A 601 3.90 11.17 -9.07
CA ASN A 601 4.54 12.32 -8.43
C ASN A 601 4.46 13.57 -9.32
N ALA A 602 4.64 13.42 -10.64
CA ALA A 602 4.48 14.50 -11.59
C ALA A 602 3.05 15.04 -11.60
N ALA A 603 2.05 14.16 -11.68
CA ALA A 603 0.63 14.55 -11.64
C ALA A 603 0.25 15.20 -10.29
N ALA A 604 0.72 14.63 -9.17
CA ALA A 604 0.49 15.19 -7.85
C ALA A 604 1.15 16.56 -7.68
N SER A 605 2.33 16.78 -8.26
CA SER A 605 3.00 18.08 -8.28
C SER A 605 2.18 19.12 -9.06
N GLU A 606 1.60 18.77 -10.21
CA GLU A 606 0.72 19.66 -10.96
C GLU A 606 -0.55 20.01 -10.16
N GLU A 607 -1.15 19.04 -9.48
CA GLU A 607 -2.33 19.26 -8.62
C GLU A 607 -2.00 20.14 -7.40
N LEU A 608 -0.84 19.92 -6.78
CA LEU A 608 -0.35 20.76 -5.68
C LEU A 608 -0.07 22.19 -6.12
N ALA A 609 0.53 22.39 -7.29
CA ALA A 609 0.74 23.71 -7.86
C ALA A 609 -0.59 24.43 -8.11
N SER A 610 -1.57 23.75 -8.72
CA SER A 610 -2.92 24.30 -8.92
C SER A 610 -3.60 24.65 -7.59
N THR A 611 -3.45 23.81 -6.57
CA THR A 611 -4.02 24.05 -5.23
C THR A 611 -3.35 25.25 -4.55
N ALA A 612 -2.03 25.39 -4.72
CA ALA A 612 -1.28 26.54 -4.22
C ALA A 612 -1.73 27.85 -4.88
N GLU A 613 -1.92 27.84 -6.20
CA GLU A 613 -2.46 29.00 -6.92
C GLU A 613 -3.87 29.38 -6.42
N GLU A 614 -4.74 28.39 -6.21
CA GLU A 614 -6.09 28.62 -5.70
C GLU A 614 -6.09 29.17 -4.27
N LEU A 615 -5.28 28.60 -3.36
CA LEU A 615 -5.16 29.08 -1.98
C LEU A 615 -4.57 30.50 -1.93
N SER A 616 -3.61 30.81 -2.79
CA SER A 616 -3.06 32.16 -2.93
C SER A 616 -4.15 33.14 -3.37
N ALA A 617 -4.94 32.79 -4.39
CA ALA A 617 -6.06 33.62 -4.84
C ALA A 617 -7.13 33.81 -3.76
N GLN A 618 -7.45 32.78 -2.97
CA GLN A 618 -8.37 32.88 -1.83
C GLN A 618 -7.81 33.79 -0.73
N ALA A 619 -6.51 33.70 -0.43
CA ALA A 619 -5.85 34.57 0.52
C ALA A 619 -5.86 36.04 0.07
N GLU A 620 -5.56 36.31 -1.21
CA GLU A 620 -5.67 37.65 -1.80
C GLU A 620 -7.11 38.19 -1.73
N GLN A 621 -8.11 37.35 -2.01
CA GLN A 621 -9.52 37.72 -1.91
C GLN A 621 -9.93 38.05 -0.47
N LEU A 622 -9.45 37.30 0.52
CA LEU A 622 -9.68 37.59 1.94
C LEU A 622 -9.05 38.92 2.34
N GLN A 623 -7.79 39.15 1.96
CA GLN A 623 -7.10 40.42 2.19
C GLN A 623 -7.86 41.60 1.56
N SER A 624 -8.34 41.45 0.32
CA SER A 624 -9.14 42.48 -0.36
C SER A 624 -10.49 42.73 0.32
N THR A 625 -11.13 41.69 0.87
CA THR A 625 -12.42 41.82 1.56
C THR A 625 -12.26 42.54 2.89
N ILE A 626 -11.17 42.25 3.60
CA ILE A 626 -10.88 42.82 4.92
C ILE A 626 -10.32 44.23 4.82
N ALA A 627 -9.72 44.61 3.68
CA ALA A 627 -9.28 45.96 3.40
C ALA A 627 -10.41 47.02 3.46
N PHE A 628 -11.68 46.61 3.50
CA PHE A 628 -12.81 47.48 3.83
C PHE A 628 -12.71 48.08 5.24
N PHE A 629 -12.17 47.33 6.21
CA PHE A 629 -12.04 47.77 7.60
C PHE A 629 -10.71 48.50 7.85
N ASP A 630 -10.77 49.77 8.23
CA ASP A 630 -9.61 50.54 8.67
C ASP A 630 -9.36 50.32 10.16
N ILE A 631 -8.38 49.46 10.46
CA ILE A 631 -7.93 49.19 11.84
C ILE A 631 -6.91 50.21 12.36
N GLY A 632 -6.54 51.20 11.53
CA GLY A 632 -5.46 52.13 11.80
C GLY A 632 -4.14 51.39 11.68
N ARG A 633 -3.14 52.03 11.07
CA ARG A 633 -1.78 51.48 11.12
C ARG A 633 -1.27 51.54 12.56
N LEU A 634 -1.57 50.51 13.34
CA LEU A 634 -0.63 50.02 14.32
C LEU A 634 0.62 49.69 13.50
N GLU A 635 1.70 50.44 13.72
CA GLU A 635 3.03 49.98 13.35
C GLU A 635 3.22 48.62 14.02
N VAL A 636 2.83 47.55 13.33
CA VAL A 636 3.31 46.22 13.60
C VAL A 636 4.82 46.39 13.51
N HIS A 637 5.47 46.40 14.67
CA HIS A 637 6.91 46.24 14.75
C HIS A 637 7.21 44.98 13.94
N ARG A 638 7.66 45.18 12.69
CA ARG A 638 8.30 44.12 11.93
C ARG A 638 9.38 43.59 12.87
N PRO A 639 9.28 42.35 13.37
CA PRO A 639 10.46 41.71 13.93
C PRO A 639 11.52 41.83 12.83
N ALA A 640 12.67 42.39 13.17
CA ALA A 640 13.78 42.52 12.23
C ALA A 640 13.91 41.19 11.47
N ALA A 641 13.84 41.26 10.14
CA ALA A 641 13.94 40.12 9.26
C ALA A 641 15.05 39.21 9.80
N LEU A 642 14.67 38.01 10.25
CA LEU A 642 15.64 36.97 10.55
C LEU A 642 16.48 36.81 9.28
N PRO A 643 17.82 36.76 9.40
CA PRO A 643 18.68 36.66 8.24
C PRO A 643 18.22 35.46 7.40
N GLN A 644 17.91 35.72 6.12
CA GLN A 644 17.64 34.68 5.14
C GLN A 644 18.80 33.68 5.18
N ALA A 645 18.57 32.55 5.85
CA ALA A 645 19.46 31.41 5.78
C ALA A 645 19.22 30.76 4.41
N ASN A 646 20.15 31.06 3.51
CA ASN A 646 20.46 30.34 2.27
C ASN A 646 19.33 30.26 1.23
N ALA A 647 19.37 31.24 0.32
CA ALA A 647 19.11 30.94 -1.09
C ALA A 647 19.95 29.71 -1.50
N PRO A 648 19.38 28.75 -2.28
CA PRO A 648 20.21 27.78 -2.97
C PRO A 648 21.17 28.55 -3.86
N VAL A 649 22.45 28.25 -3.71
CA VAL A 649 23.52 28.79 -4.54
C VAL A 649 23.15 28.50 -6.00
N ARG A 650 22.68 29.53 -6.71
CA ARG A 650 22.78 29.58 -8.17
C ARG A 650 24.27 29.50 -8.50
N GLY A 651 24.73 28.30 -8.84
CA GLY A 651 26.02 28.12 -9.49
C GLY A 651 26.07 28.98 -10.75
N PRO A 652 27.22 29.58 -11.10
CA PRO A 652 27.30 30.43 -12.27
C PRO A 652 27.15 29.57 -13.52
N ALA A 653 26.02 29.76 -14.21
CA ALA A 653 25.85 29.36 -15.59
C ALA A 653 26.92 30.05 -16.46
N LYS A 654 27.99 29.33 -16.77
CA LYS A 654 28.80 29.63 -17.96
C LYS A 654 28.17 28.88 -19.13
N ALA A 655 27.53 29.66 -20.00
CA ALA A 655 27.12 29.24 -21.33
C ALA A 655 28.29 28.61 -22.10
N ALA A 656 28.15 27.34 -22.47
CA ALA A 656 28.91 26.72 -23.55
C ALA A 656 27.95 26.44 -24.70
N LYS A 657 28.30 26.98 -25.88
CA LYS A 657 27.57 26.88 -27.14
C LYS A 657 27.35 25.42 -27.57
N PRO A 658 26.27 25.10 -28.31
CA PRO A 658 26.13 23.79 -28.93
C PRO A 658 27.07 23.70 -30.15
N ALA A 659 27.99 22.74 -30.14
CA ALA A 659 28.75 22.35 -31.32
C ALA A 659 27.99 21.28 -32.11
N ARG A 660 27.92 21.47 -33.43
CA ARG A 660 27.31 20.57 -34.43
C ARG A 660 27.84 19.13 -34.34
N PRO A 661 27.05 18.13 -34.79
CA PRO A 661 27.49 16.74 -34.82
C PRO A 661 28.46 16.51 -35.99
N ALA A 662 29.58 15.83 -35.72
CA ALA A 662 30.50 15.33 -36.73
C ALA A 662 30.59 13.80 -36.66
N LYS A 663 29.97 13.15 -37.66
CA LYS A 663 30.38 11.95 -38.40
C LYS A 663 31.16 10.85 -37.67
N THR A 664 30.49 9.71 -37.52
CA THR A 664 30.94 8.33 -37.86
C THR A 664 32.44 8.03 -37.90
N ALA A 665 32.93 7.19 -36.97
CA ALA A 665 34.07 6.29 -37.20
C ALA A 665 33.94 4.99 -36.38
N LYS A 666 34.43 3.90 -37.00
CA LYS A 666 34.34 2.46 -36.67
C LYS A 666 35.10 2.01 -35.40
N PRO A 667 34.88 0.76 -34.92
CA PRO A 667 35.24 0.34 -33.56
C PRO A 667 36.73 -0.04 -33.45
N GLY A 668 37.37 0.41 -32.37
CA GLY A 668 38.74 0.06 -31.99
C GLY A 668 38.77 -0.47 -30.56
N GLY A 669 39.25 -1.70 -30.41
CA GLY A 669 39.21 -2.48 -29.17
C GLY A 669 39.92 -1.84 -27.97
N LEU A 670 39.35 -2.10 -26.80
CA LEU A 670 39.82 -1.64 -25.50
C LEU A 670 41.02 -2.49 -25.06
N LYS A 671 42.20 -1.86 -24.92
CA LYS A 671 43.35 -2.45 -24.22
C LYS A 671 43.21 -2.19 -22.71
N LEU A 672 42.87 -3.24 -21.96
CA LEU A 672 42.98 -3.26 -20.50
C LEU A 672 44.47 -3.25 -20.09
N ARG A 673 44.88 -2.22 -19.35
CA ARG A 673 46.13 -2.19 -18.59
C ARG A 673 45.82 -2.62 -17.16
N MET A 674 46.22 -3.85 -16.81
CA MET A 674 46.34 -4.28 -15.42
C MET A 674 47.77 -4.04 -14.95
N SER A 675 47.97 -3.02 -14.14
CA SER A 675 49.10 -2.90 -13.21
C SER A 675 48.71 -1.85 -12.18
N ASP A 676 48.34 -2.32 -10.99
CA ASP A 676 48.87 -1.84 -9.71
C ASP A 676 48.03 -2.44 -8.57
N ALA A 677 48.55 -3.52 -8.00
CA ALA A 677 48.12 -4.00 -6.69
C ALA A 677 48.90 -3.26 -5.60
N PRO A 678 48.25 -2.88 -4.49
CA PRO A 678 48.93 -2.78 -3.21
C PRO A 678 48.47 -3.89 -2.26
N SER A 679 49.48 -4.50 -1.66
CA SER A 679 49.49 -5.51 -0.62
C SER A 679 48.72 -5.13 0.65
N ALA A 680 48.15 -6.17 1.27
CA ALA A 680 47.46 -6.21 2.55
C ALA A 680 48.16 -5.49 3.72
N LYS A 681 47.35 -4.86 4.57
CA LYS A 681 47.43 -4.89 6.06
C LYS A 681 46.02 -4.69 6.62
N GLY A 682 45.63 -5.57 7.53
CA GLY A 682 44.25 -5.73 7.99
C GLY A 682 43.81 -4.81 9.13
N GLY A 683 42.55 -5.02 9.52
CA GLY A 683 41.94 -4.47 10.72
C GLY A 683 40.43 -4.30 10.56
N GLY A 684 39.65 -5.11 11.28
CA GLY A 684 38.29 -4.79 11.71
C GLY A 684 37.15 -5.41 10.90
N ASP A 685 36.89 -6.69 11.15
CA ASP A 685 35.53 -7.24 11.12
C ASP A 685 34.83 -6.75 12.41
N ASP A 686 33.72 -6.03 12.26
CA ASP A 686 32.58 -5.93 13.19
C ASP A 686 31.77 -4.67 12.84
N GLU A 687 30.70 -4.84 12.07
CA GLU A 687 29.40 -4.18 12.23
C GLU A 687 28.54 -4.39 10.97
N PHE A 688 27.23 -4.50 11.17
CA PHE A 688 26.14 -4.66 10.19
C PHE A 688 25.63 -6.08 9.90
N GLU A 689 25.15 -6.75 10.96
CA GLU A 689 23.87 -7.48 10.88
C GLU A 689 22.87 -6.92 11.89
N SER A 690 22.01 -5.99 11.42
CA SER A 690 20.62 -5.85 11.87
C SER A 690 19.92 -4.85 10.95
N PHE A 691 19.07 -5.32 10.03
CA PHE A 691 17.76 -4.71 9.71
C PHE A 691 16.89 -5.68 8.93
#